data_AF-A0A2N2TQ33-F1
#
_entry.id   AF-A0A2N2TQ33-F1
#
_cell.length_a   1.000
_cell.length_b   1.000
_cell.length_c   1.000
_cell.angle_alpha   90.00
_cell.angle_beta   90.00
_cell.angle_gamma   90.00
#
_symmetry.space_group_name_H-M   'P 1'
#
loop_
_entity.id
_entity.type
_entity.pdbx_description
1 polymer ?
#
loop_
_entity_poly.entity_id
_entity_poly.type
_entity_poly.pdbx_seq_one_letter_code
_entity_poly.pdbx_strand_id
1 'polypeptide(L)'
;MTGDCRRITEITMHVTKPTPPRRCVAMAVVLATTLCTSAGLALAASADISTAPIDTAPSASIRPNVMFILDDSGSMAADYVPEEAGYSNLCFGTSSVNRIFYDPKKTYVPPSRADGTKYPDASFTNAPLDGFSPSSFRRRLDRIDSLSTSTTRVGTSKGEAVNSKYYYATYAHTGTPVCQGSRYDWLDFDVVLDENDIKAPATVNPKTNYANWYAYYRTRMLTMRSSAGQVFAGLDPSRFRVGFSTITATSAADGKEFLNIRDFGSGSQRDDFFTRLYSQAGTTTTPLRSALAMAGKYYAGKLPGQIDPVQYSCQRNYAILSTDGYWNLGNEPSGWNQRLDSSIAIGNQDGPGGSVVRPQLDDLQPSNGGTGGPGVSNTLADIAQYYYATDLRTPALGNCVGAVAGQNVCTNNVSPVPSDPAVHQHMNTITLGLGVSGTLAYDPNYLTQTQGDYYSIVNGTKAWPDVRPTDPTLNLPARIDDVWHAAVNGRGRYYSANDALEVMASLQSSLNSIEAQVGSGSAAATSTLQPVTGDNFVFLASYLTKLWTGDLSAMTIDPVSGNVDPTTLWSAAIELAERVGATSDSRKIYFSTEGSNPSLEAFTYANLKKEGLAAPFEHLCASGASRLSHCSNLTEAERTAASGANVVNYLRGWSELESAPANTLKVFRERLDDKGMRNVLGDIVNSVPVYVKKPPFGYVDDGYAVFANDNQARLGAVYTGANDGMLHAFNAETGAELWAYVPRLVMPHMHVLADKDYANRHQFLTDGAPTIGDIYAPSGRAGKKEWATILVAGLNRGGRGYYALDVTDPEAPRAMWEFTDTDMGYTYGNPIVTKLKNGTWVVLFSSGYNNNMGGGNGNGHLYVLNARTGALISKIATFTTDGAPAGTTGNPSDLGAINGWVERTFDNTTERVYAGDMLGNLWRFDIDDNLGPDGNEALQMARATASDGSPQPITTKPELSEVKSGATRYPLISLGTGRLLGSSDLGDTQVQSIYTFKDTLSNVSMGPLRAHPGMVAQSLGAFTTNDGRAARTIASPAPVLWSSQAGWFVDLNLSVGERVNVDMTSQLGVLTVATNIPEVNACTSGGSSWLYFFDVLSGSFVPTASQSVLSVFLGNTLVQGITTIQRVSGVTNTIVVNNRGQVSSEENPPPQSLIGEARRTSWRELKN
;
A
#
# COMPACT_ATOMS: atom_id res chain seq x y z
N MET A 1 -13.81 26.65 72.89
CA MET A 1 -14.06 27.63 73.97
C MET A 1 -15.17 28.56 73.48
N THR A 2 -16.27 28.60 74.25
CA THR A 2 -17.47 29.49 74.20
C THR A 2 -18.20 29.59 72.84
N GLY A 3 -19.36 28.96 72.58
CA GLY A 3 -20.65 28.96 73.32
C GLY A 3 -21.48 30.15 72.82
N ASP A 4 -22.59 29.98 72.07
CA ASP A 4 -23.91 29.86 72.69
C ASP A 4 -25.05 29.37 71.76
N CYS A 5 -26.13 28.90 72.39
CA CYS A 5 -27.25 28.12 71.84
C CYS A 5 -28.62 28.69 72.27
N ARG A 6 -29.70 28.33 71.54
CA ARG A 6 -31.19 28.49 71.77
C ARG A 6 -31.86 29.59 70.91
N ARG A 7 -32.95 29.39 70.14
CA ARG A 7 -34.22 28.59 70.10
C ARG A 7 -35.47 29.41 70.49
N ILE A 8 -36.39 29.58 69.51
CA ILE A 8 -37.87 29.29 69.53
C ILE A 8 -38.75 30.23 70.42
N THR A 9 -39.96 30.75 70.12
CA THR A 9 -41.06 30.67 69.12
C THR A 9 -42.00 31.87 69.37
N GLU A 10 -42.87 32.24 68.42
CA GLU A 10 -44.30 32.48 68.74
C GLU A 10 -45.22 32.28 67.51
N ILE A 11 -46.48 31.98 67.80
CA ILE A 11 -47.54 31.28 67.03
C ILE A 11 -48.47 32.33 66.36
N THR A 12 -49.13 32.09 65.20
CA THR A 12 -50.60 31.79 65.11
C THR A 12 -51.10 31.59 63.64
N MET A 13 -51.84 30.48 63.44
CA MET A 13 -53.00 30.09 62.57
C MET A 13 -53.66 31.14 61.61
N HIS A 14 -54.36 30.86 60.47
CA HIS A 14 -55.15 29.73 59.90
C HIS A 14 -55.39 29.99 58.36
N VAL A 15 -55.27 29.03 57.42
CA VAL A 15 -56.32 28.19 56.73
C VAL A 15 -57.19 28.99 55.70
N THR A 16 -57.39 28.67 54.39
CA THR A 16 -57.75 27.40 53.69
C THR A 16 -57.42 27.39 52.16
N LYS A 17 -57.29 26.16 51.63
CA LYS A 17 -57.09 25.58 50.26
C LYS A 17 -58.13 25.97 49.16
N PRO A 18 -57.96 25.65 47.84
CA PRO A 18 -57.43 24.39 47.27
C PRO A 18 -56.63 24.39 45.94
N THR A 19 -55.91 23.27 45.73
CA THR A 19 -55.38 22.68 44.47
C THR A 19 -56.13 21.36 44.19
N PRO A 20 -55.96 20.53 43.10
CA PRO A 20 -54.88 20.42 42.08
C PRO A 20 -55.44 20.00 40.66
N PRO A 21 -54.77 19.25 39.73
CA PRO A 21 -53.38 18.75 39.65
C PRO A 21 -52.62 18.78 38.28
N ARG A 22 -51.28 18.77 38.39
CA ARG A 22 -50.24 18.01 37.63
C ARG A 22 -50.09 18.21 36.09
N ARG A 23 -48.92 18.68 35.63
CA ARG A 23 -47.71 17.90 35.22
C ARG A 23 -46.58 18.82 34.71
N CYS A 24 -45.35 18.34 34.90
CA CYS A 24 -44.05 19.01 34.74
C CYS A 24 -43.70 19.43 33.30
N VAL A 25 -43.08 20.60 33.16
CA VAL A 25 -42.27 21.02 32.01
C VAL A 25 -40.84 21.23 32.53
N ALA A 26 -39.85 20.64 31.88
CA ALA A 26 -38.43 20.88 32.14
C ALA A 26 -37.77 21.50 30.90
N MET A 27 -36.99 22.55 31.17
CA MET A 27 -35.88 23.12 30.40
C MET A 27 -36.14 23.68 29.00
N ALA A 28 -36.23 25.01 28.94
CA ALA A 28 -35.69 25.81 27.85
C ALA A 28 -35.24 27.18 28.38
N VAL A 29 -34.11 27.67 27.85
CA VAL A 29 -33.60 29.07 27.91
C VAL A 29 -32.77 29.47 29.14
N VAL A 30 -31.47 29.18 29.10
CA VAL A 30 -30.40 30.15 29.43
C VAL A 30 -29.19 29.82 28.53
N LEU A 31 -29.09 30.48 27.37
CA LEU A 31 -27.88 30.47 26.55
C LEU A 31 -27.74 31.82 25.83
N ALA A 32 -27.41 32.87 26.59
CA ALA A 32 -27.00 34.16 26.03
C ALA A 32 -26.34 35.00 27.13
N THR A 33 -25.09 34.70 27.49
CA THR A 33 -24.10 35.64 28.08
C THR A 33 -22.87 34.86 28.56
N THR A 34 -22.02 34.47 27.63
CA THR A 34 -20.61 34.09 27.84
C THR A 34 -19.92 34.12 26.48
N LEU A 35 -19.90 35.30 25.87
CA LEU A 35 -18.99 35.64 24.78
C LEU A 35 -18.07 36.74 25.29
N CYS A 36 -16.78 36.60 24.96
CA CYS A 36 -15.60 37.37 25.37
C CYS A 36 -14.79 36.73 26.51
N THR A 37 -13.52 36.44 26.16
CA THR A 37 -12.39 35.88 26.92
C THR A 37 -12.25 34.35 27.02
N SER A 38 -12.19 33.69 25.86
CA SER A 38 -11.35 32.49 25.71
C SER A 38 -10.48 32.64 24.45
N ALA A 39 -9.51 33.55 24.50
CA ALA A 39 -8.32 33.39 23.67
C ALA A 39 -7.56 32.19 24.24
N GLY A 40 -7.96 31.00 23.80
CA GLY A 40 -7.22 29.78 24.09
C GLY A 40 -5.80 29.97 23.56
N LEU A 41 -4.81 29.84 24.43
CA LEU A 41 -3.45 29.57 24.03
C LEU A 41 -3.49 28.30 23.17
N ALA A 42 -3.46 28.47 21.85
CA ALA A 42 -3.17 27.38 20.94
C ALA A 42 -1.73 26.94 21.28
N LEU A 43 -1.60 25.80 21.95
CA LEU A 43 -0.34 25.09 22.04
C LEU A 43 0.07 24.76 20.59
N ALA A 44 1.05 25.50 20.08
CA ALA A 44 1.59 25.30 18.75
C ALA A 44 2.14 23.87 18.64
N ALA A 45 1.81 23.20 17.54
CA ALA A 45 1.99 21.76 17.34
C ALA A 45 3.09 21.50 16.29
N SER A 46 3.81 20.38 16.46
CA SER A 46 4.68 19.81 15.43
C SER A 46 3.93 19.65 14.10
N ALA A 47 4.65 19.72 12.97
CA ALA A 47 4.06 19.46 11.66
C ALA A 47 3.36 18.10 11.62
N ASP A 48 2.11 18.09 11.14
CA ASP A 48 1.40 16.87 10.80
C ASP A 48 2.09 16.24 9.59
N ILE A 49 2.78 15.13 9.84
CA ILE A 49 3.42 14.32 8.80
C ILE A 49 2.81 12.93 8.97
N SER A 50 2.22 12.42 7.90
CA SER A 50 1.49 11.15 7.90
C SER A 50 2.38 9.96 8.21
N THR A 51 1.82 8.92 8.82
CA THR A 51 2.47 7.61 9.02
C THR A 51 2.18 6.63 7.89
N ALA A 52 1.42 7.04 6.88
CA ALA A 52 1.13 6.28 5.67
C ALA A 52 1.08 7.22 4.45
N PRO A 53 1.25 6.73 3.21
CA PRO A 53 1.22 7.57 2.02
C PRO A 53 -0.13 8.25 1.85
N ILE A 54 -0.15 9.59 1.95
CA ILE A 54 -1.39 10.36 1.94
C ILE A 54 -1.98 10.51 0.53
N ASP A 55 -1.12 10.49 -0.49
CA ASP A 55 -1.53 10.77 -1.87
C ASP A 55 -2.33 9.62 -2.50
N THR A 56 -2.22 8.42 -1.94
CA THR A 56 -3.06 7.26 -2.30
C THR A 56 -4.24 7.06 -1.36
N ALA A 57 -4.30 7.80 -0.25
CA ALA A 57 -5.41 7.71 0.70
C ALA A 57 -6.56 8.58 0.19
N PRO A 58 -7.75 8.02 -0.11
CA PRO A 58 -8.89 8.85 -0.44
C PRO A 58 -9.28 9.68 0.79
N SER A 59 -9.58 10.96 0.57
CA SER A 59 -9.92 11.93 1.62
C SER A 59 -11.22 11.59 2.37
N ALA A 60 -12.06 10.76 1.76
CA ALA A 60 -13.17 10.06 2.37
C ALA A 60 -12.91 8.56 2.20
N SER A 61 -13.07 7.77 3.27
CA SER A 61 -12.92 6.31 3.19
C SER A 61 -13.95 5.74 2.21
N ILE A 62 -13.54 5.51 0.96
CA ILE A 62 -14.33 4.70 0.04
C ILE A 62 -14.05 3.26 0.38
N ARG A 63 -15.04 2.68 1.05
CA ARG A 63 -15.03 1.28 1.43
C ARG A 63 -15.46 0.45 0.22
N PRO A 64 -14.73 -0.62 -0.13
CA PRO A 64 -15.20 -1.54 -1.14
C PRO A 64 -16.52 -2.19 -0.71
N ASN A 65 -17.38 -2.47 -1.69
CA ASN A 65 -18.60 -3.21 -1.46
C ASN A 65 -18.31 -4.70 -1.57
N VAL A 66 -18.61 -5.47 -0.52
CA VAL A 66 -18.41 -6.92 -0.49
C VAL A 66 -19.75 -7.62 -0.28
N MET A 67 -20.18 -8.42 -1.26
CA MET A 67 -21.29 -9.34 -1.11
C MET A 67 -20.77 -10.73 -0.76
N PHE A 68 -20.98 -11.17 0.48
CA PHE A 68 -20.68 -12.55 0.87
C PHE A 68 -21.86 -13.46 0.48
N ILE A 69 -21.63 -14.36 -0.48
CA ILE A 69 -22.61 -15.30 -0.99
C ILE A 69 -22.35 -16.67 -0.35
N LEU A 70 -23.22 -17.08 0.57
CA LEU A 70 -23.15 -18.33 1.30
C LEU A 70 -23.90 -19.44 0.57
N ASP A 71 -23.23 -20.57 0.36
CA ASP A 71 -23.89 -21.80 -0.07
C ASP A 71 -24.81 -22.33 1.02
N ASP A 72 -26.09 -22.38 0.72
CA ASP A 72 -27.14 -22.96 1.54
C ASP A 72 -27.80 -24.15 0.83
N SER A 73 -27.09 -24.86 -0.04
CA SER A 73 -27.58 -26.09 -0.67
C SER A 73 -27.62 -27.28 0.29
N GLY A 74 -28.24 -28.37 -0.14
CA GLY A 74 -28.43 -29.56 0.70
C GLY A 74 -27.13 -30.30 1.04
N SER A 75 -26.12 -30.23 0.16
CA SER A 75 -24.80 -30.82 0.40
C SER A 75 -24.11 -30.20 1.60
N MET A 76 -24.39 -28.94 1.92
CA MET A 76 -23.83 -28.25 3.08
C MET A 76 -24.23 -28.88 4.43
N ALA A 77 -25.24 -29.76 4.46
CA ALA A 77 -25.61 -30.54 5.64
C ALA A 77 -24.68 -31.74 5.90
N ALA A 78 -23.83 -32.10 4.94
CA ALA A 78 -22.89 -33.22 5.05
C ALA A 78 -21.84 -33.01 6.14
N ASP A 79 -21.43 -34.10 6.77
CA ASP A 79 -20.41 -34.21 7.81
C ASP A 79 -19.11 -34.85 7.30
N TYR A 80 -18.90 -34.82 5.98
CA TYR A 80 -17.67 -35.25 5.34
C TYR A 80 -17.20 -34.33 4.22
N VAL A 81 -15.88 -34.21 4.08
CA VAL A 81 -15.16 -33.53 2.98
C VAL A 81 -13.81 -34.23 2.79
N PRO A 82 -13.40 -34.65 1.57
CA PRO A 82 -14.08 -34.48 0.28
C PRO A 82 -15.13 -35.57 0.02
N GLU A 83 -15.84 -35.52 -1.11
CA GLU A 83 -16.92 -36.46 -1.45
C GLU A 83 -16.49 -37.94 -1.40
N GLU A 84 -15.22 -38.21 -1.66
CA GLU A 84 -14.63 -39.56 -1.67
C GLU A 84 -14.51 -40.19 -0.27
N ALA A 85 -14.65 -39.41 0.81
CA ALA A 85 -14.61 -39.94 2.17
C ALA A 85 -15.72 -40.97 2.40
N GLY A 86 -16.95 -40.66 1.94
CA GLY A 86 -18.12 -41.53 1.97
C GLY A 86 -18.55 -42.03 3.36
N TYR A 87 -19.72 -42.66 3.47
CA TYR A 87 -20.29 -43.12 4.76
C TYR A 87 -19.98 -44.58 5.12
N SER A 88 -19.30 -45.33 4.26
CA SER A 88 -19.30 -46.80 4.27
C SER A 88 -18.00 -47.46 4.73
N ASN A 89 -17.06 -46.73 5.33
CA ASN A 89 -15.78 -47.28 5.80
C ASN A 89 -15.19 -46.45 6.97
N LEU A 90 -14.14 -46.99 7.61
CA LEU A 90 -13.45 -46.35 8.74
C LEU A 90 -12.77 -45.02 8.39
N CYS A 91 -12.47 -44.76 7.11
CA CYS A 91 -11.87 -43.51 6.70
C CYS A 91 -12.74 -42.28 7.01
N PHE A 92 -14.07 -42.46 7.05
CA PHE A 92 -15.01 -41.40 7.41
C PHE A 92 -14.63 -40.74 8.75
N GLY A 93 -14.12 -41.54 9.70
CA GLY A 93 -13.71 -41.10 11.03
C GLY A 93 -12.32 -40.49 11.13
N THR A 94 -11.58 -40.42 10.03
CA THR A 94 -10.17 -40.01 10.02
C THR A 94 -10.01 -38.60 9.46
N SER A 95 -9.41 -37.70 10.23
CA SER A 95 -9.18 -36.31 9.81
C SER A 95 -8.22 -36.17 8.62
N SER A 96 -7.41 -37.19 8.32
CA SER A 96 -6.54 -37.24 7.14
C SER A 96 -7.31 -37.46 5.83
N VAL A 97 -8.51 -38.04 5.90
CA VAL A 97 -9.40 -38.27 4.76
C VAL A 97 -10.60 -37.35 4.83
N ASN A 98 -11.42 -37.48 5.88
CA ASN A 98 -12.52 -36.57 6.16
C ASN A 98 -11.99 -35.35 6.91
N ARG A 99 -11.64 -34.31 6.16
CA ARG A 99 -10.90 -33.14 6.62
C ARG A 99 -11.69 -32.23 7.57
N ILE A 100 -13.02 -32.38 7.62
CA ILE A 100 -13.90 -31.68 8.57
C ILE A 100 -14.26 -32.54 9.80
N PHE A 101 -13.83 -33.81 9.84
CA PHE A 101 -13.97 -34.65 11.02
C PHE A 101 -13.06 -34.19 12.18
N TYR A 102 -13.30 -34.69 13.38
CA TYR A 102 -12.51 -34.31 14.55
C TYR A 102 -11.04 -34.66 14.38
N ASP A 103 -10.17 -33.65 14.47
CA ASP A 103 -8.72 -33.80 14.49
C ASP A 103 -8.19 -33.53 15.90
N PRO A 104 -7.66 -34.54 16.62
CA PRO A 104 -7.11 -34.35 17.96
C PRO A 104 -5.88 -33.43 18.01
N LYS A 105 -5.29 -33.06 16.86
CA LYS A 105 -4.19 -32.10 16.76
C LYS A 105 -4.67 -30.65 16.69
N LYS A 106 -5.97 -30.40 16.53
CA LYS A 106 -6.55 -29.06 16.37
C LYS A 106 -7.33 -28.61 17.60
N THR A 107 -7.31 -27.31 17.86
CA THR A 107 -8.14 -26.66 18.88
C THR A 107 -9.40 -26.10 18.22
N TYR A 108 -10.57 -26.55 18.66
CA TYR A 108 -11.88 -26.08 18.19
C TYR A 108 -12.46 -25.10 19.21
N VAL A 109 -12.30 -23.80 18.90
CA VAL A 109 -12.84 -22.72 19.73
C VAL A 109 -14.28 -22.41 19.34
N PRO A 110 -15.16 -22.04 20.29
CA PRO A 110 -16.47 -21.52 19.95
C PRO A 110 -16.35 -20.29 19.02
N PRO A 111 -17.24 -20.13 18.03
CA PRO A 111 -17.22 -19.00 17.10
C PRO A 111 -17.44 -17.66 17.79
N SER A 112 -17.07 -16.57 17.11
CA SER A 112 -17.30 -15.20 17.59
C SER A 112 -18.75 -14.73 17.34
N ARG A 113 -19.29 -13.93 18.22
CA ARG A 113 -20.52 -13.15 17.99
C ARG A 113 -20.18 -11.83 17.31
N ALA A 114 -21.21 -11.11 16.90
CA ALA A 114 -21.08 -9.79 16.28
C ALA A 114 -20.35 -8.77 17.17
N ASP A 115 -20.41 -8.90 18.50
CA ASP A 115 -19.72 -8.01 19.45
C ASP A 115 -18.25 -8.43 19.73
N GLY A 116 -17.77 -9.49 19.08
CA GLY A 116 -16.42 -10.05 19.29
C GLY A 116 -16.32 -11.02 20.47
N THR A 117 -17.37 -11.16 21.30
CA THR A 117 -17.41 -12.20 22.34
C THR A 117 -17.58 -13.58 21.72
N LYS A 118 -17.26 -14.66 22.44
CA LYS A 118 -17.41 -16.03 21.91
C LYS A 118 -18.76 -16.63 22.28
N TYR A 119 -19.25 -17.56 21.47
CA TYR A 119 -20.29 -18.49 21.91
C TYR A 119 -19.78 -19.32 23.11
N PRO A 120 -20.68 -19.86 23.96
CA PRO A 120 -20.25 -20.68 25.08
C PRO A 120 -19.66 -22.01 24.59
N ASP A 121 -18.72 -22.55 25.36
CA ASP A 121 -18.25 -23.91 25.20
C ASP A 121 -19.42 -24.90 25.25
N ALA A 122 -19.39 -25.88 24.34
CA ALA A 122 -20.36 -26.95 24.31
C ALA A 122 -20.09 -27.95 25.44
N SER A 123 -21.16 -28.40 26.10
CA SER A 123 -21.07 -29.44 27.12
C SER A 123 -20.99 -30.83 26.46
N PHE A 124 -19.98 -31.63 26.79
CA PHE A 124 -19.85 -33.00 26.28
C PHE A 124 -21.07 -33.87 26.59
N THR A 125 -21.66 -33.70 27.77
CA THR A 125 -22.87 -34.42 28.19
C THR A 125 -24.18 -33.81 27.67
N ASN A 126 -24.13 -32.68 26.96
CA ASN A 126 -25.33 -31.97 26.50
C ASN A 126 -25.04 -31.10 25.26
N ALA A 127 -24.38 -31.69 24.27
CA ALA A 127 -23.86 -30.99 23.11
C ALA A 127 -24.98 -30.74 22.10
N PRO A 128 -25.20 -29.49 21.64
CA PRO A 128 -26.20 -29.21 20.61
C PRO A 128 -25.75 -29.76 19.24
N LEU A 129 -26.70 -30.19 18.40
CA LEU A 129 -26.47 -30.43 16.97
C LEU A 129 -26.25 -29.14 16.17
N ASP A 130 -26.65 -27.99 16.65
CA ASP A 130 -26.30 -26.72 16.06
C ASP A 130 -26.02 -25.77 17.21
N GLY A 131 -24.73 -25.48 17.43
CA GLY A 131 -24.28 -24.60 18.50
C GLY A 131 -24.79 -23.16 18.38
N PHE A 132 -25.27 -22.76 17.20
CA PHE A 132 -25.87 -21.45 16.97
C PHE A 132 -27.35 -21.38 17.33
N SER A 133 -28.03 -22.53 17.44
CA SER A 133 -29.46 -22.61 17.70
C SER A 133 -29.77 -23.08 19.14
N PRO A 134 -30.37 -22.23 19.99
CA PRO A 134 -30.70 -22.61 21.36
C PRO A 134 -31.76 -23.72 21.45
N SER A 135 -32.61 -23.85 20.42
CA SER A 135 -33.63 -24.91 20.29
C SER A 135 -33.11 -26.17 19.60
N SER A 136 -31.83 -26.22 19.23
CA SER A 136 -31.23 -27.42 18.64
C SER A 136 -31.43 -28.63 19.56
N PHE A 137 -31.73 -29.77 18.93
CA PHE A 137 -31.65 -31.06 19.60
C PHE A 137 -30.23 -31.25 20.19
N ARG A 138 -30.15 -31.92 21.34
CA ARG A 138 -28.91 -32.09 22.12
C ARG A 138 -28.56 -33.56 22.30
N ARG A 139 -27.27 -33.90 22.21
CA ARG A 139 -26.74 -35.26 22.35
C ARG A 139 -25.82 -35.37 23.55
N ARG A 140 -25.81 -36.56 24.15
CA ARG A 140 -24.95 -36.95 25.27
C ARG A 140 -23.73 -37.66 24.71
N LEU A 141 -22.69 -36.90 24.36
CA LEU A 141 -21.51 -37.46 23.68
C LEU A 141 -20.74 -38.46 24.55
N ASP A 142 -21.03 -38.52 25.85
CA ASP A 142 -20.57 -39.56 26.78
C ASP A 142 -21.20 -40.94 26.55
N ARG A 143 -22.19 -41.03 25.67
CA ARG A 143 -22.77 -42.29 25.22
C ARG A 143 -22.37 -42.52 23.78
N ILE A 144 -21.45 -43.46 23.57
CA ILE A 144 -21.02 -43.88 22.22
C ILE A 144 -22.22 -44.26 21.33
N ASP A 145 -23.29 -44.79 21.94
CA ASP A 145 -24.53 -45.14 21.26
C ASP A 145 -25.29 -43.96 20.65
N SER A 146 -25.02 -42.75 21.13
CA SER A 146 -25.65 -41.52 20.68
C SER A 146 -24.86 -40.80 19.58
N LEU A 147 -23.67 -41.30 19.24
CA LEU A 147 -22.87 -40.77 18.13
C LEU A 147 -23.58 -41.07 16.80
N SER A 148 -23.64 -40.07 15.93
CA SER A 148 -24.42 -40.10 14.69
C SER A 148 -23.77 -40.90 13.55
N THR A 149 -22.68 -41.64 13.79
CA THR A 149 -21.96 -42.44 12.79
C THR A 149 -22.70 -43.74 12.41
N SER A 150 -24.02 -43.65 12.26
CA SER A 150 -24.97 -44.78 12.21
C SER A 150 -24.85 -45.73 11.01
N THR A 151 -23.86 -45.52 10.13
CA THR A 151 -23.70 -46.25 8.88
C THR A 151 -22.27 -46.70 8.57
N THR A 152 -21.28 -46.48 9.44
CA THR A 152 -19.93 -46.99 9.19
C THR A 152 -19.91 -48.50 9.25
N ARG A 153 -20.00 -49.14 8.08
CA ARG A 153 -19.86 -50.58 7.91
C ARG A 153 -18.38 -50.91 7.90
N VAL A 154 -17.97 -51.74 8.85
CA VAL A 154 -16.60 -52.26 8.89
C VAL A 154 -16.61 -53.59 8.18
N GLY A 155 -15.78 -53.72 7.14
CA GLY A 155 -15.53 -55.01 6.52
C GLY A 155 -14.64 -55.84 7.47
N THR A 156 -15.15 -56.97 7.94
CA THR A 156 -14.29 -57.96 8.61
C THR A 156 -13.66 -58.88 7.57
N SER A 157 -12.52 -59.49 7.90
CA SER A 157 -11.89 -60.58 7.12
C SER A 157 -12.81 -61.76 6.77
N LYS A 158 -14.07 -61.80 7.27
CA LYS A 158 -15.10 -62.80 6.99
C LYS A 158 -16.23 -62.32 6.05
N GLY A 159 -16.18 -61.10 5.54
CA GLY A 159 -17.20 -60.58 4.61
C GLY A 159 -18.53 -60.15 5.26
N GLU A 160 -18.58 -60.07 6.59
CA GLU A 160 -19.72 -59.53 7.33
C GLU A 160 -19.51 -58.04 7.62
N ALA A 161 -20.54 -57.23 7.33
CA ALA A 161 -20.56 -55.81 7.64
C ALA A 161 -21.13 -55.58 9.04
N VAL A 162 -20.33 -55.04 9.96
CA VAL A 162 -20.78 -54.64 11.30
C VAL A 162 -20.89 -53.11 11.36
N ASN A 163 -21.98 -52.59 11.91
CA ASN A 163 -22.09 -51.15 12.21
C ASN A 163 -21.25 -50.84 13.45
N SER A 164 -20.26 -49.96 13.31
CA SER A 164 -19.37 -49.60 14.42
C SER A 164 -19.46 -48.12 14.75
N LYS A 165 -19.72 -47.79 16.02
CA LYS A 165 -19.75 -46.43 16.55
C LYS A 165 -18.41 -46.11 17.21
N TYR A 166 -17.87 -44.92 17.00
CA TYR A 166 -16.57 -44.47 17.52
C TYR A 166 -16.50 -42.93 17.56
N TYR A 167 -15.56 -42.38 18.33
CA TYR A 167 -15.34 -40.93 18.42
C TYR A 167 -14.55 -40.40 17.23
N TYR A 168 -13.40 -41.00 16.94
CA TYR A 168 -12.60 -40.75 15.75
C TYR A 168 -11.65 -41.92 15.53
N ALA A 169 -11.00 -41.94 14.37
CA ALA A 169 -9.98 -42.92 14.04
C ALA A 169 -8.73 -42.22 13.48
N THR A 170 -7.58 -42.85 13.66
CA THR A 170 -6.34 -42.46 12.98
C THR A 170 -5.78 -43.64 12.22
N TYR A 171 -5.26 -43.41 11.02
CA TYR A 171 -4.66 -44.47 10.23
C TYR A 171 -3.38 -44.95 10.90
N ALA A 172 -3.27 -46.24 11.17
CA ALA A 172 -2.17 -46.81 11.96
C ALA A 172 -0.87 -46.98 11.16
N HIS A 173 -0.93 -46.83 9.82
CA HIS A 173 0.20 -46.98 8.92
C HIS A 173 0.67 -45.63 8.34
N THR A 174 1.84 -45.61 7.72
CA THR A 174 2.37 -44.41 7.05
C THR A 174 1.59 -44.10 5.77
N GLY A 175 1.25 -42.82 5.56
CA GLY A 175 0.53 -42.33 4.38
C GLY A 175 -0.94 -42.01 4.66
N THR A 176 -1.72 -41.75 3.60
CA THR A 176 -3.17 -41.52 3.67
C THR A 176 -3.91 -42.75 3.16
N PRO A 177 -4.93 -43.26 3.87
CA PRO A 177 -5.68 -44.42 3.39
C PRO A 177 -6.49 -44.07 2.12
N VAL A 178 -6.60 -45.03 1.19
CA VAL A 178 -7.32 -44.96 -0.08
C VAL A 178 -8.70 -45.57 0.07
N CYS A 179 -9.72 -44.75 0.24
CA CYS A 179 -11.01 -45.19 0.79
C CYS A 179 -12.01 -45.72 -0.24
N GLN A 180 -11.85 -45.37 -1.52
CA GLN A 180 -12.61 -45.97 -2.61
C GLN A 180 -12.00 -47.31 -3.05
N GLY A 181 -12.84 -48.36 -3.12
CA GLY A 181 -12.44 -49.68 -3.64
C GLY A 181 -11.62 -50.55 -2.68
N SER A 182 -11.03 -49.99 -1.62
CA SER A 182 -10.23 -50.73 -0.64
C SER A 182 -11.08 -51.39 0.45
N ARG A 183 -10.71 -52.61 0.84
CA ARG A 183 -11.25 -53.30 2.03
C ARG A 183 -10.27 -53.13 3.19
N TYR A 184 -10.45 -52.08 3.99
CA TYR A 184 -9.69 -51.93 5.23
C TYR A 184 -10.33 -52.74 6.36
N ASP A 185 -9.50 -53.38 7.17
CA ASP A 185 -9.91 -54.01 8.42
C ASP A 185 -9.86 -52.98 9.56
N TRP A 186 -10.56 -53.25 10.66
CA TRP A 186 -10.52 -52.44 11.87
C TRP A 186 -9.09 -52.30 12.44
N LEU A 187 -8.23 -53.29 12.18
CA LEU A 187 -6.84 -53.29 12.61
C LEU A 187 -5.94 -52.29 11.86
N ASP A 188 -6.41 -51.73 10.73
CA ASP A 188 -5.65 -50.72 9.98
C ASP A 188 -5.78 -49.31 10.58
N PHE A 189 -6.64 -49.15 11.60
CA PHE A 189 -6.94 -47.88 12.25
C PHE A 189 -6.85 -47.99 13.77
N ASP A 190 -6.26 -46.97 14.39
CA ASP A 190 -6.40 -46.74 15.82
C ASP A 190 -7.75 -46.05 16.06
N VAL A 191 -8.74 -46.81 16.54
CA VAL A 191 -10.11 -46.32 16.73
C VAL A 191 -10.38 -45.98 18.18
N VAL A 192 -10.88 -44.77 18.44
CA VAL A 192 -11.21 -44.30 19.78
C VAL A 192 -12.66 -44.62 20.12
N LEU A 193 -12.85 -45.53 21.07
CA LEU A 193 -14.15 -46.02 21.53
C LEU A 193 -14.52 -45.54 22.94
N ASP A 194 -13.54 -45.24 23.79
CA ASP A 194 -13.75 -44.70 25.13
C ASP A 194 -13.62 -43.17 25.10
N GLU A 195 -14.57 -42.48 25.73
CA GLU A 195 -14.56 -41.02 25.87
C GLU A 195 -13.33 -40.49 26.62
N ASN A 196 -12.69 -41.30 27.45
CA ASN A 196 -11.52 -40.94 28.22
C ASN A 196 -10.23 -41.02 27.38
N ASP A 197 -10.29 -41.69 26.23
CA ASP A 197 -9.18 -41.78 25.28
C ASP A 197 -9.20 -40.67 24.22
N ILE A 198 -10.23 -39.82 24.23
CA ILE A 198 -10.27 -38.63 23.36
C ILE A 198 -9.05 -37.75 23.67
N LYS A 199 -8.29 -37.41 22.62
CA LYS A 199 -7.11 -36.55 22.70
C LYS A 199 -7.42 -35.15 22.16
N ALA A 200 -6.66 -34.17 22.63
CA ALA A 200 -6.63 -32.79 22.17
C ALA A 200 -5.24 -32.20 22.43
N PRO A 201 -4.90 -31.00 21.91
CA PRO A 201 -3.67 -30.32 22.28
C PRO A 201 -3.55 -30.14 23.81
N ALA A 202 -2.32 -30.16 24.34
CA ALA A 202 -2.05 -30.30 25.79
C ALA A 202 -2.70 -29.25 26.70
N THR A 203 -3.04 -28.07 26.17
CA THR A 203 -3.67 -26.96 26.91
C THR A 203 -5.19 -26.96 26.85
N VAL A 204 -5.81 -27.93 26.17
CA VAL A 204 -7.25 -27.95 25.89
C VAL A 204 -7.89 -29.17 26.53
N ASN A 205 -9.03 -29.00 27.19
CA ASN A 205 -9.80 -30.14 27.71
C ASN A 205 -10.32 -30.99 26.52
N PRO A 206 -9.97 -32.28 26.42
CA PRO A 206 -10.35 -33.08 25.25
C PRO A 206 -11.86 -33.23 25.04
N LYS A 207 -12.63 -33.37 26.12
CA LYS A 207 -14.09 -33.50 26.05
C LYS A 207 -14.75 -32.20 25.61
N THR A 208 -14.28 -31.05 26.10
CA THR A 208 -14.76 -29.73 25.63
C THR A 208 -14.38 -29.49 24.17
N ASN A 209 -13.15 -29.83 23.76
CA ASN A 209 -12.69 -29.67 22.38
C ASN A 209 -13.55 -30.46 21.39
N TYR A 210 -13.81 -31.74 21.71
CA TYR A 210 -14.66 -32.60 20.90
C TYR A 210 -16.11 -32.11 20.87
N ALA A 211 -16.64 -31.64 22.00
CA ALA A 211 -17.99 -31.05 22.05
C ALA A 211 -18.10 -29.78 21.21
N ASN A 212 -17.06 -28.93 21.20
CA ASN A 212 -17.00 -27.71 20.39
C ASN A 212 -16.92 -28.04 18.90
N TRP A 213 -16.07 -29.00 18.49
CA TRP A 213 -16.08 -29.52 17.12
C TRP A 213 -17.49 -30.01 16.73
N TYR A 214 -18.09 -30.84 17.58
CA TYR A 214 -19.41 -31.39 17.33
C TYR A 214 -20.45 -30.30 17.14
N ALA A 215 -20.50 -29.31 18.03
CA ALA A 215 -21.51 -28.27 18.01
C ALA A 215 -21.34 -27.24 16.88
N TYR A 216 -20.09 -26.92 16.50
CA TYR A 216 -19.78 -25.76 15.66
C TYR A 216 -19.04 -26.09 14.36
N TYR A 217 -18.52 -27.29 14.14
CA TYR A 217 -17.66 -27.57 12.97
C TYR A 217 -17.98 -28.87 12.23
N ARG A 218 -18.71 -29.82 12.83
CA ARG A 218 -18.84 -31.18 12.28
C ARG A 218 -19.48 -31.30 10.89
N THR A 219 -20.21 -30.28 10.43
CA THR A 219 -20.78 -30.27 9.07
C THR A 219 -20.15 -29.16 8.23
N ARG A 220 -20.25 -29.25 6.91
CA ARG A 220 -19.78 -28.23 5.96
C ARG A 220 -20.34 -26.85 6.28
N MET A 221 -21.65 -26.76 6.49
CA MET A 221 -22.33 -25.54 6.90
C MET A 221 -21.85 -25.00 8.25
N LEU A 222 -21.67 -25.86 9.26
CA LEU A 222 -21.17 -25.44 10.56
C LEU A 222 -19.73 -24.93 10.47
N THR A 223 -18.87 -25.64 9.73
CA THR A 223 -17.49 -25.22 9.42
C THR A 223 -17.48 -23.85 8.73
N MET A 224 -18.29 -23.65 7.69
CA MET A 224 -18.34 -22.38 6.97
C MET A 224 -18.81 -21.22 7.87
N ARG A 225 -19.90 -21.42 8.63
CA ARG A 225 -20.40 -20.42 9.58
C ARG A 225 -19.38 -20.04 10.63
N SER A 226 -18.77 -21.05 11.25
CA SER A 226 -17.79 -20.83 12.32
C SER A 226 -16.55 -20.11 11.80
N SER A 227 -16.06 -20.51 10.63
CA SER A 227 -14.87 -19.95 10.01
C SER A 227 -15.11 -18.51 9.54
N ALA A 228 -16.18 -18.28 8.77
CA ALA A 228 -16.56 -16.94 8.32
C ALA A 228 -16.86 -16.02 9.52
N GLY A 229 -17.58 -16.52 10.52
CA GLY A 229 -17.94 -15.77 11.71
C GLY A 229 -16.72 -15.32 12.52
N GLN A 230 -15.66 -16.14 12.59
CA GLN A 230 -14.40 -15.73 13.21
C GLN A 230 -13.68 -14.65 12.40
N VAL A 231 -13.61 -14.78 11.07
CA VAL A 231 -12.94 -13.79 10.20
C VAL A 231 -13.68 -12.45 10.21
N PHE A 232 -14.99 -12.44 9.97
CA PHE A 232 -15.80 -11.21 9.98
C PHE A 232 -15.91 -10.56 11.37
N ALA A 233 -15.66 -11.30 12.45
CA ALA A 233 -15.63 -10.71 13.79
C ALA A 233 -14.32 -9.97 14.04
N GLY A 234 -13.20 -10.45 13.48
CA GLY A 234 -11.92 -9.78 13.49
C GLY A 234 -11.78 -8.67 12.45
N LEU A 235 -12.73 -8.57 11.52
CA LEU A 235 -12.74 -7.52 10.50
C LEU A 235 -12.94 -6.14 11.14
N ASP A 236 -12.07 -5.20 10.81
CA ASP A 236 -12.27 -3.80 11.17
C ASP A 236 -13.52 -3.27 10.44
N PRO A 237 -14.59 -2.92 11.19
CA PRO A 237 -15.87 -2.58 10.61
C PRO A 237 -15.88 -1.19 9.94
N SER A 238 -14.81 -0.40 10.08
CA SER A 238 -14.62 0.89 9.42
C SER A 238 -14.06 0.77 7.99
N ARG A 239 -13.71 -0.44 7.54
CA ARG A 239 -13.00 -0.69 6.27
C ARG A 239 -13.91 -1.15 5.13
N PHE A 240 -14.94 -1.92 5.44
CA PHE A 240 -15.77 -2.56 4.43
C PHE A 240 -17.22 -2.13 4.48
N ARG A 241 -17.86 -2.16 3.31
CA ARG A 241 -19.31 -2.26 3.22
C ARG A 241 -19.65 -3.70 2.91
N VAL A 242 -20.40 -4.35 3.80
CA VAL A 242 -20.63 -5.80 3.74
C VAL A 242 -22.11 -6.05 3.58
N GLY A 243 -22.47 -6.86 2.59
CA GLY A 243 -23.79 -7.46 2.41
C GLY A 243 -23.71 -8.97 2.56
N PHE A 244 -24.87 -9.60 2.56
CA PHE A 244 -24.99 -11.05 2.67
C PHE A 244 -26.02 -11.54 1.67
N SER A 245 -25.74 -12.66 1.03
CA SER A 245 -26.71 -13.41 0.25
C SER A 245 -26.52 -14.89 0.48
N THR A 246 -27.60 -15.65 0.40
CA THR A 246 -27.52 -17.09 0.13
C THR A 246 -27.50 -17.33 -1.38
N ILE A 247 -27.15 -18.54 -1.81
CA ILE A 247 -27.24 -18.88 -3.23
C ILE A 247 -28.69 -19.05 -3.68
N THR A 248 -29.63 -19.35 -2.77
CA THR A 248 -31.06 -19.51 -3.09
C THR A 248 -31.87 -18.21 -3.06
N ALA A 249 -31.27 -17.09 -2.66
CA ALA A 249 -31.95 -15.81 -2.56
C ALA A 249 -32.64 -15.39 -3.88
N THR A 250 -33.90 -14.97 -3.77
CA THR A 250 -34.74 -14.56 -4.92
C THR A 250 -35.20 -13.10 -4.85
N SER A 251 -34.63 -12.32 -3.92
CA SER A 251 -35.00 -10.93 -3.67
C SER A 251 -33.81 -10.15 -3.14
N ALA A 252 -33.70 -8.87 -3.53
CA ALA A 252 -32.72 -7.92 -3.00
C ALA A 252 -33.25 -7.10 -1.80
N ALA A 253 -34.35 -7.55 -1.18
CA ALA A 253 -34.87 -6.96 0.05
C ALA A 253 -34.19 -7.58 1.28
N ASP A 254 -33.96 -6.76 2.32
CA ASP A 254 -33.44 -7.27 3.59
C ASP A 254 -34.39 -8.34 4.16
N GLY A 255 -33.86 -9.55 4.33
CA GLY A 255 -34.62 -10.71 4.79
C GLY A 255 -33.69 -11.79 5.31
N LYS A 256 -34.18 -13.03 5.41
CA LYS A 256 -33.36 -14.15 5.90
C LYS A 256 -32.20 -14.49 4.96
N GLU A 257 -32.46 -14.39 3.67
CA GLU A 257 -31.56 -14.86 2.59
C GLU A 257 -30.71 -13.75 1.98
N PHE A 258 -31.04 -12.48 2.25
CA PHE A 258 -30.37 -11.31 1.66
C PHE A 258 -30.23 -10.16 2.68
N LEU A 259 -29.13 -9.43 2.58
CA LEU A 259 -28.84 -8.20 3.30
C LEU A 259 -28.17 -7.22 2.35
N ASN A 260 -28.78 -6.05 2.19
CA ASN A 260 -28.23 -4.95 1.40
C ASN A 260 -26.87 -4.51 1.94
N ILE A 261 -25.99 -4.06 1.04
CA ILE A 261 -24.65 -3.63 1.37
C ILE A 261 -24.67 -2.25 2.05
N ARG A 262 -24.17 -2.20 3.29
CA ARG A 262 -23.99 -0.97 4.08
C ARG A 262 -22.65 -0.99 4.80
N ASP A 263 -22.26 0.16 5.35
CA ASP A 263 -21.08 0.27 6.22
C ASP A 263 -21.16 -0.76 7.34
N PHE A 264 -20.15 -1.64 7.42
CA PHE A 264 -20.23 -2.80 8.31
C PHE A 264 -20.35 -2.39 9.78
N GLY A 265 -19.69 -1.29 10.17
CA GLY A 265 -19.76 -0.72 11.52
C GLY A 265 -20.96 0.20 11.79
N SER A 266 -21.85 0.40 10.83
CA SER A 266 -22.99 1.30 10.99
C SER A 266 -24.25 0.59 11.47
N GLY A 267 -24.97 1.22 12.41
CA GLY A 267 -26.28 0.74 12.87
C GLY A 267 -26.26 -0.73 13.30
N SER A 268 -27.23 -1.51 12.83
CA SER A 268 -27.35 -2.95 13.08
C SER A 268 -26.63 -3.83 12.04
N GLN A 269 -25.90 -3.25 11.07
CA GLN A 269 -25.42 -4.00 9.90
C GLN A 269 -24.57 -5.22 10.27
N ARG A 270 -23.65 -5.07 11.23
CA ARG A 270 -22.82 -6.17 11.74
C ARG A 270 -23.70 -7.24 12.40
N ASP A 271 -24.58 -6.86 13.31
CA ASP A 271 -25.48 -7.79 14.00
C ASP A 271 -26.39 -8.53 13.01
N ASP A 272 -26.89 -7.83 12.00
CA ASP A 272 -27.73 -8.34 10.93
C ASP A 272 -27.01 -9.37 10.05
N PHE A 273 -25.74 -9.12 9.73
CA PHE A 273 -24.87 -10.04 9.01
C PHE A 273 -24.68 -11.34 9.80
N PHE A 274 -24.27 -11.23 11.07
CA PHE A 274 -24.02 -12.38 11.93
C PHE A 274 -25.29 -13.18 12.21
N THR A 275 -26.42 -12.50 12.39
CA THR A 275 -27.74 -13.14 12.56
C THR A 275 -28.09 -13.99 11.33
N ARG A 276 -27.85 -13.48 10.12
CA ARG A 276 -28.09 -14.22 8.87
C ARG A 276 -27.10 -15.35 8.71
N LEU A 277 -25.80 -15.11 8.86
CA LEU A 277 -24.75 -16.13 8.76
C LEU A 277 -25.08 -17.33 9.64
N TYR A 278 -25.44 -17.09 10.90
CA TYR A 278 -25.69 -18.16 11.88
C TYR A 278 -27.06 -18.83 11.79
N SER A 279 -28.04 -18.22 11.09
CA SER A 279 -29.40 -18.75 10.96
C SER A 279 -29.68 -19.52 9.67
N GLN A 280 -28.72 -19.61 8.75
CA GLN A 280 -28.92 -20.38 7.52
C GLN A 280 -29.15 -21.86 7.79
N ALA A 281 -29.44 -22.66 6.77
CA ALA A 281 -29.49 -24.12 6.83
C ALA A 281 -29.43 -24.64 5.39
N GLY A 282 -29.06 -25.91 5.19
CA GLY A 282 -29.07 -26.50 3.85
C GLY A 282 -30.49 -26.62 3.29
N THR A 283 -30.65 -26.30 2.02
CA THR A 283 -31.87 -26.37 1.20
C THR A 283 -31.74 -27.50 0.17
N THR A 284 -32.37 -27.43 -1.01
CA THR A 284 -32.40 -28.57 -1.96
C THR A 284 -31.65 -28.35 -3.28
N THR A 285 -31.27 -27.12 -3.63
CA THR A 285 -30.71 -26.80 -4.96
C THR A 285 -29.47 -25.91 -4.85
N THR A 286 -28.59 -25.94 -5.87
CA THR A 286 -27.33 -25.18 -5.91
C THR A 286 -27.27 -24.21 -7.11
N PRO A 287 -28.07 -23.12 -7.13
CA PRO A 287 -28.19 -22.22 -8.28
C PRO A 287 -27.09 -21.13 -8.34
N LEU A 288 -25.81 -21.53 -8.29
CA LEU A 288 -24.66 -20.60 -8.18
C LEU A 288 -24.62 -19.53 -9.28
N ARG A 289 -24.96 -19.90 -10.52
CA ARG A 289 -24.98 -18.98 -11.67
C ARG A 289 -25.96 -17.83 -11.46
N SER A 290 -27.16 -18.12 -10.95
CA SER A 290 -28.15 -17.07 -10.63
C SER A 290 -27.75 -16.24 -9.42
N ALA A 291 -27.12 -16.83 -8.41
CA ALA A 291 -26.62 -16.10 -7.25
C ALA A 291 -25.52 -15.09 -7.64
N LEU A 292 -24.58 -15.50 -8.49
CA LEU A 292 -23.54 -14.61 -8.98
C LEU A 292 -24.10 -13.51 -9.91
N ALA A 293 -25.03 -13.87 -10.80
CA ALA A 293 -25.70 -12.91 -11.65
C ALA A 293 -26.55 -11.90 -10.84
N MET A 294 -27.17 -12.33 -9.74
CA MET A 294 -27.85 -11.44 -8.80
C MET A 294 -26.90 -10.38 -8.27
N ALA A 295 -25.72 -10.77 -7.78
CA ALA A 295 -24.74 -9.82 -7.26
C ALA A 295 -24.34 -8.78 -8.32
N GLY A 296 -24.10 -9.23 -9.57
CA GLY A 296 -23.80 -8.33 -10.69
C GLY A 296 -24.93 -7.34 -10.99
N LYS A 297 -26.19 -7.81 -11.07
CA LYS A 297 -27.38 -6.94 -11.24
C LYS A 297 -27.57 -5.99 -10.06
N TYR A 298 -27.26 -6.44 -8.85
CA TYR A 298 -27.31 -5.64 -7.63
C TYR A 298 -26.36 -4.45 -7.73
N TYR A 299 -25.09 -4.69 -8.10
CA TYR A 299 -24.12 -3.62 -8.33
C TYR A 299 -24.47 -2.69 -9.48
N ALA A 300 -25.17 -3.19 -10.50
CA ALA A 300 -25.64 -2.39 -11.63
C ALA A 300 -26.89 -1.54 -11.32
N GLY A 301 -27.50 -1.61 -10.13
CA GLY A 301 -28.73 -0.84 -9.91
C GLY A 301 -29.98 -1.45 -10.54
N LYS A 302 -29.96 -2.77 -10.88
CA LYS A 302 -30.94 -3.39 -11.79
C LYS A 302 -31.85 -4.46 -11.18
N LEU A 303 -31.77 -4.74 -9.87
CA LEU A 303 -32.77 -5.59 -9.22
C LEU A 303 -33.97 -4.78 -8.75
N PRO A 304 -35.20 -5.31 -8.87
CA PRO A 304 -36.40 -4.67 -8.34
C PRO A 304 -36.31 -4.47 -6.82
N GLY A 305 -36.63 -3.26 -6.35
CA GLY A 305 -36.77 -2.95 -4.92
C GLY A 305 -35.45 -2.94 -4.12
N GLN A 306 -34.30 -3.02 -4.79
CA GLN A 306 -33.00 -2.97 -4.13
C GLN A 306 -32.68 -1.58 -3.57
N ILE A 307 -31.88 -1.54 -2.50
CA ILE A 307 -31.18 -0.32 -2.10
C ILE A 307 -29.86 -0.28 -2.87
N ASP A 308 -29.58 0.84 -3.54
CA ASP A 308 -28.39 0.96 -4.36
C ASP A 308 -27.12 0.74 -3.50
N PRO A 309 -26.24 -0.22 -3.85
CA PRO A 309 -25.01 -0.45 -3.10
C PRO A 309 -23.91 0.54 -3.47
N VAL A 310 -23.93 1.18 -4.63
CA VAL A 310 -22.81 2.01 -5.14
C VAL A 310 -22.99 3.45 -4.67
N GLN A 311 -22.11 3.92 -3.79
CA GLN A 311 -22.10 5.30 -3.29
C GLN A 311 -21.38 6.24 -4.25
N TYR A 312 -20.29 5.77 -4.88
CA TYR A 312 -19.39 6.58 -5.70
C TYR A 312 -18.90 5.81 -6.92
N SER A 313 -18.59 6.51 -8.01
CA SER A 313 -18.18 5.93 -9.31
C SER A 313 -16.94 5.05 -9.24
N CYS A 314 -15.94 5.43 -8.46
CA CYS A 314 -14.67 4.72 -8.31
C CYS A 314 -14.74 3.54 -7.32
N GLN A 315 -15.90 3.25 -6.73
CA GLN A 315 -16.06 2.22 -5.70
C GLN A 315 -15.95 0.81 -6.30
N ARG A 316 -15.02 0.01 -5.77
CA ARG A 316 -14.86 -1.39 -6.15
C ARG A 316 -15.96 -2.29 -5.56
N ASN A 317 -16.36 -3.30 -6.31
CA ASN A 317 -17.45 -4.20 -5.98
C ASN A 317 -17.01 -5.66 -6.10
N TYR A 318 -17.17 -6.44 -5.02
CA TYR A 318 -16.68 -7.81 -4.93
C TYR A 318 -17.78 -8.78 -4.52
N ALA A 319 -17.88 -9.90 -5.22
CA ALA A 319 -18.65 -11.05 -4.79
C ALA A 319 -17.70 -12.14 -4.26
N ILE A 320 -17.91 -12.57 -3.01
CA ILE A 320 -17.24 -13.76 -2.44
C ILE A 320 -18.25 -14.90 -2.49
N LEU A 321 -18.12 -15.78 -3.47
CA LEU A 321 -18.96 -16.95 -3.65
C LEU A 321 -18.34 -18.16 -2.94
N SER A 322 -18.93 -18.55 -1.81
CA SER A 322 -18.58 -19.82 -1.16
C SER A 322 -19.47 -20.94 -1.69
N THR A 323 -18.91 -22.13 -1.90
CA THR A 323 -19.66 -23.33 -2.31
C THR A 323 -18.93 -24.62 -1.96
N ASP A 324 -19.67 -25.69 -1.72
CA ASP A 324 -19.14 -27.04 -1.47
C ASP A 324 -19.37 -28.01 -2.62
N GLY A 325 -19.83 -27.56 -3.80
CA GLY A 325 -20.19 -28.52 -4.83
C GLY A 325 -20.62 -27.96 -6.19
N TYR A 326 -21.25 -28.85 -6.96
CA TYR A 326 -21.64 -28.64 -8.35
C TYR A 326 -22.79 -27.65 -8.50
N TRP A 327 -22.64 -26.66 -9.38
CA TRP A 327 -23.79 -25.86 -9.79
C TRP A 327 -24.74 -26.68 -10.68
N ASN A 328 -26.05 -26.45 -10.56
CA ASN A 328 -27.08 -27.21 -11.26
C ASN A 328 -27.85 -26.39 -12.32
N LEU A 329 -28.49 -27.09 -13.26
CA LEU A 329 -29.34 -26.51 -14.31
C LEU A 329 -30.83 -26.68 -13.95
N GLY A 330 -31.67 -25.73 -14.35
CA GLY A 330 -33.13 -25.85 -14.28
C GLY A 330 -33.80 -25.41 -12.97
N ASN A 331 -33.03 -25.11 -11.93
CA ASN A 331 -33.53 -24.60 -10.64
C ASN A 331 -33.28 -23.09 -10.44
N GLU A 332 -32.90 -22.41 -11.52
CA GLU A 332 -32.58 -20.99 -11.51
C GLU A 332 -33.85 -20.14 -11.65
N PRO A 333 -34.02 -19.09 -10.84
CA PRO A 333 -35.13 -18.16 -11.00
C PRO A 333 -35.17 -17.56 -12.43
N SER A 334 -36.35 -17.56 -13.04
CA SER A 334 -36.54 -17.06 -14.41
C SER A 334 -36.14 -15.59 -14.52
N GLY A 335 -35.26 -15.25 -15.49
CA GLY A 335 -34.81 -13.88 -15.76
C GLY A 335 -33.54 -13.44 -15.01
N TRP A 336 -32.98 -14.30 -14.13
CA TRP A 336 -31.83 -13.92 -13.32
C TRP A 336 -30.50 -14.12 -14.04
N ASN A 337 -30.41 -15.14 -14.89
CA ASN A 337 -29.24 -15.45 -15.69
C ASN A 337 -29.31 -14.80 -17.10
N GLN A 338 -29.44 -13.47 -17.13
CA GLN A 338 -29.60 -12.66 -18.35
C GLN A 338 -28.77 -11.39 -18.26
N ARG A 339 -28.43 -10.81 -19.43
CA ARG A 339 -27.71 -9.53 -19.53
C ARG A 339 -28.51 -8.37 -18.92
N LEU A 340 -27.84 -7.27 -18.59
CA LEU A 340 -28.39 -6.17 -17.77
C LEU A 340 -29.63 -5.48 -18.36
N ASP A 341 -29.73 -5.41 -19.69
CA ASP A 341 -30.72 -4.63 -20.44
C ASP A 341 -31.52 -5.47 -21.44
N SER A 342 -31.44 -6.80 -21.36
CA SER A 342 -32.11 -7.70 -22.30
C SER A 342 -32.66 -8.95 -21.62
N SER A 343 -33.61 -9.60 -22.29
CA SER A 343 -34.08 -10.94 -21.93
C SER A 343 -33.16 -12.06 -22.45
N ILE A 344 -32.01 -11.70 -23.01
CA ILE A 344 -31.07 -12.64 -23.62
C ILE A 344 -30.17 -13.21 -22.52
N ALA A 345 -29.90 -14.50 -22.61
CA ALA A 345 -28.93 -15.16 -21.76
C ALA A 345 -27.53 -14.53 -21.92
N ILE A 346 -26.67 -14.72 -20.91
CA ILE A 346 -25.31 -14.15 -20.90
C ILE A 346 -24.55 -14.54 -22.19
N GLY A 347 -24.70 -15.78 -22.66
CA GLY A 347 -24.01 -16.31 -23.84
C GLY A 347 -22.58 -16.72 -23.51
N ASN A 348 -21.77 -16.92 -24.55
CA ASN A 348 -20.33 -17.15 -24.42
C ASN A 348 -19.61 -15.79 -24.32
N GLN A 349 -18.87 -15.57 -23.24
CA GLN A 349 -18.16 -14.34 -22.92
C GLN A 349 -16.65 -14.51 -22.92
N ASP A 350 -16.17 -15.74 -22.80
CA ASP A 350 -14.76 -16.10 -22.73
C ASP A 350 -14.31 -17.06 -23.85
N GLY A 351 -15.17 -17.33 -24.83
CA GLY A 351 -14.90 -18.16 -25.99
C GLY A 351 -14.00 -17.52 -27.07
N PRO A 352 -13.55 -18.31 -28.06
CA PRO A 352 -12.70 -17.82 -29.14
C PRO A 352 -13.47 -16.87 -30.06
N GLY A 353 -12.84 -15.75 -30.42
CA GLY A 353 -13.44 -14.68 -31.23
C GLY A 353 -13.82 -13.43 -30.44
N GLY A 354 -13.69 -13.45 -29.10
CA GLY A 354 -13.74 -12.27 -28.24
C GLY A 354 -12.36 -11.63 -27.99
N SER A 355 -12.31 -10.57 -27.16
CA SER A 355 -11.07 -9.91 -26.72
C SER A 355 -10.40 -10.60 -25.52
N VAL A 356 -10.89 -11.78 -25.14
CA VAL A 356 -10.42 -12.52 -23.95
C VAL A 356 -9.17 -13.32 -24.29
N VAL A 357 -8.16 -13.25 -23.43
CA VAL A 357 -6.88 -13.97 -23.56
C VAL A 357 -6.78 -15.05 -22.48
N ARG A 358 -5.85 -16.00 -22.66
CA ARG A 358 -5.48 -16.93 -21.60
C ARG A 358 -4.94 -16.14 -20.39
N PRO A 359 -5.25 -16.56 -19.15
CA PRO A 359 -5.92 -17.80 -18.76
C PRO A 359 -7.46 -17.75 -18.76
N GLN A 360 -8.10 -16.63 -19.07
CA GLN A 360 -9.57 -16.55 -19.07
C GLN A 360 -10.23 -17.26 -20.26
N LEU A 361 -9.52 -17.36 -21.39
CA LEU A 361 -10.03 -17.95 -22.63
C LEU A 361 -10.49 -19.41 -22.44
N ASP A 362 -11.77 -19.67 -22.73
CA ASP A 362 -12.34 -20.99 -22.95
C ASP A 362 -12.28 -21.33 -24.45
N ASP A 363 -11.33 -22.17 -24.85
CA ASP A 363 -11.19 -22.60 -26.24
C ASP A 363 -11.27 -24.12 -26.41
N LEU A 364 -12.20 -24.76 -25.71
CA LEU A 364 -12.45 -26.21 -25.80
C LEU A 364 -12.75 -26.71 -27.22
N GLN A 365 -11.94 -27.67 -27.72
CA GLN A 365 -12.26 -28.50 -28.90
C GLN A 365 -13.28 -29.60 -28.54
N PRO A 366 -14.37 -29.78 -29.30
CA PRO A 366 -15.31 -30.87 -29.08
C PRO A 366 -14.74 -32.20 -29.57
N SER A 367 -14.06 -32.95 -28.68
CA SER A 367 -14.06 -34.43 -28.55
C SER A 367 -12.86 -35.02 -27.79
N ASN A 368 -11.78 -34.28 -27.50
CA ASN A 368 -10.57 -34.84 -26.85
C ASN A 368 -9.84 -33.90 -25.84
N GLY A 369 -10.46 -32.82 -25.36
CA GLY A 369 -9.84 -31.93 -24.36
C GLY A 369 -8.67 -31.07 -24.87
N GLY A 370 -8.57 -30.87 -26.19
CA GLY A 370 -7.60 -29.97 -26.83
C GLY A 370 -8.06 -28.51 -26.88
N THR A 371 -7.14 -27.61 -27.25
CA THR A 371 -7.37 -26.16 -27.41
C THR A 371 -7.83 -25.79 -28.84
N GLY A 372 -8.48 -24.65 -29.02
CA GLY A 372 -8.94 -24.12 -30.33
C GLY A 372 -10.35 -24.53 -30.81
N GLY A 373 -11.32 -24.77 -29.92
CA GLY A 373 -12.75 -24.90 -30.27
C GLY A 373 -13.64 -23.86 -29.56
N PRO A 374 -14.97 -23.81 -29.82
CA PRO A 374 -15.82 -22.63 -29.63
C PRO A 374 -16.14 -22.24 -28.18
N GLY A 375 -15.65 -22.97 -27.18
CA GLY A 375 -15.99 -22.78 -25.76
C GLY A 375 -17.44 -23.12 -25.41
N VAL A 376 -17.78 -23.11 -24.13
CA VAL A 376 -19.11 -23.43 -23.59
C VAL A 376 -19.82 -22.16 -23.17
N SER A 377 -21.09 -21.99 -23.56
CA SER A 377 -21.86 -20.77 -23.23
C SER A 377 -22.68 -20.89 -21.94
N ASN A 378 -22.89 -19.74 -21.29
CA ASN A 378 -23.66 -19.56 -20.06
C ASN A 378 -23.12 -20.35 -18.86
N THR A 379 -21.80 -20.51 -18.76
CA THR A 379 -21.10 -21.09 -17.59
C THR A 379 -21.11 -20.13 -16.40
N LEU A 380 -20.57 -20.56 -15.26
CA LEU A 380 -20.33 -19.64 -14.14
C LEU A 380 -19.22 -18.65 -14.50
N ALA A 381 -18.19 -19.11 -15.24
CA ALA A 381 -17.11 -18.28 -15.74
C ALA A 381 -17.56 -17.19 -16.72
N ASP A 382 -18.53 -17.49 -17.59
CA ASP A 382 -19.16 -16.51 -18.48
C ASP A 382 -19.83 -15.36 -17.70
N ILE A 383 -20.51 -15.70 -16.60
CA ILE A 383 -21.21 -14.72 -15.77
C ILE A 383 -20.20 -13.79 -15.10
N ALA A 384 -19.14 -14.36 -14.52
CA ALA A 384 -18.06 -13.58 -13.93
C ALA A 384 -17.39 -12.67 -14.97
N GLN A 385 -17.09 -13.21 -16.17
CA GLN A 385 -16.52 -12.45 -17.28
C GLN A 385 -17.43 -11.31 -17.74
N TYR A 386 -18.73 -11.55 -17.87
CA TYR A 386 -19.70 -10.54 -18.28
C TYR A 386 -19.73 -9.37 -17.30
N TYR A 387 -19.88 -9.63 -16.01
CA TYR A 387 -19.98 -8.57 -14.99
C TYR A 387 -18.63 -7.90 -14.67
N TYR A 388 -17.52 -8.52 -15.06
CA TYR A 388 -16.20 -7.90 -15.09
C TYR A 388 -16.02 -6.96 -16.30
N ALA A 389 -16.29 -7.45 -17.51
CA ALA A 389 -16.03 -6.73 -18.75
C ALA A 389 -17.07 -5.63 -19.06
N THR A 390 -18.28 -5.75 -18.50
CA THR A 390 -19.37 -4.78 -18.73
C THR A 390 -19.26 -3.60 -17.77
N ASP A 391 -19.35 -2.39 -18.31
CA ASP A 391 -19.60 -1.19 -17.52
C ASP A 391 -21.01 -1.24 -16.89
N LEU A 392 -21.05 -1.48 -15.58
CA LEU A 392 -22.28 -1.67 -14.83
C LEU A 392 -23.06 -0.38 -14.62
N ARG A 393 -22.45 0.79 -14.81
CA ARG A 393 -23.07 2.11 -14.55
C ARG A 393 -22.87 3.03 -15.74
N THR A 394 -23.89 3.17 -16.58
CA THR A 394 -23.83 4.06 -17.74
C THR A 394 -25.07 4.92 -17.88
N PRO A 395 -24.98 6.11 -18.53
CA PRO A 395 -26.15 6.89 -18.88
C PRO A 395 -27.14 6.11 -19.75
N ALA A 396 -26.65 5.23 -20.63
CA ALA A 396 -27.48 4.38 -21.49
C ALA A 396 -28.33 3.38 -20.70
N LEU A 397 -27.79 2.85 -19.60
CA LEU A 397 -28.54 2.01 -18.67
C LEU A 397 -29.49 2.84 -17.77
N GLY A 398 -29.38 4.17 -17.71
CA GLY A 398 -30.23 5.00 -16.86
C GLY A 398 -30.05 4.72 -15.35
N ASN A 399 -28.85 4.31 -14.93
CA ASN A 399 -28.52 3.87 -13.57
C ASN A 399 -27.39 4.68 -12.91
N CYS A 400 -27.23 5.95 -13.30
CA CYS A 400 -26.16 6.83 -12.81
C CYS A 400 -26.38 7.43 -11.42
N VAL A 401 -27.56 7.25 -10.82
CA VAL A 401 -27.84 7.72 -9.47
C VAL A 401 -27.31 6.68 -8.48
N GLY A 402 -26.39 7.09 -7.60
CA GLY A 402 -25.86 6.23 -6.55
C GLY A 402 -26.67 6.26 -5.25
N ALA A 403 -26.18 5.55 -4.25
CA ALA A 403 -26.74 5.46 -2.90
C ALA A 403 -26.71 6.79 -2.13
N VAL A 404 -25.81 7.70 -2.50
CA VAL A 404 -25.67 9.04 -1.89
C VAL A 404 -26.40 10.05 -2.76
N ALA A 405 -27.30 10.82 -2.15
CA ALA A 405 -28.06 11.85 -2.85
C ALA A 405 -27.13 12.86 -3.55
N GLY A 406 -27.40 13.11 -4.84
CA GLY A 406 -26.62 14.03 -5.67
C GLY A 406 -25.33 13.46 -6.27
N GLN A 407 -24.97 12.20 -5.98
CA GLN A 407 -23.78 11.57 -6.56
C GLN A 407 -24.09 10.88 -7.89
N ASN A 408 -23.22 11.13 -8.88
CA ASN A 408 -23.20 10.41 -10.16
C ASN A 408 -22.16 9.29 -10.12
N VAL A 409 -22.60 8.05 -10.39
CA VAL A 409 -21.76 6.85 -10.31
C VAL A 409 -21.33 6.27 -11.67
N CYS A 410 -21.57 6.98 -12.78
CA CYS A 410 -21.26 6.54 -14.15
C CYS A 410 -19.89 7.00 -14.69
N THR A 411 -19.08 7.68 -13.87
CA THR A 411 -17.74 8.12 -14.31
C THR A 411 -16.77 6.94 -14.27
N ASN A 412 -16.06 6.64 -15.36
CA ASN A 412 -15.09 5.54 -15.38
C ASN A 412 -13.76 5.95 -14.73
N ASN A 413 -13.72 5.84 -13.41
CA ASN A 413 -12.59 6.23 -12.55
C ASN A 413 -12.30 5.23 -11.42
N VAL A 414 -12.70 3.97 -11.57
CA VAL A 414 -12.24 2.88 -10.68
C VAL A 414 -10.72 2.78 -10.82
N SER A 415 -9.99 2.77 -9.70
CA SER A 415 -8.53 2.67 -9.73
C SER A 415 -8.11 1.29 -10.25
N PRO A 416 -7.35 1.19 -11.35
CA PRO A 416 -6.85 -0.08 -11.84
C PRO A 416 -5.72 -0.61 -10.92
N VAL A 417 -5.55 -1.92 -10.87
CA VAL A 417 -4.38 -2.62 -10.28
C VAL A 417 -3.85 -3.65 -11.31
N PRO A 418 -2.60 -4.15 -11.18
CA PRO A 418 -2.05 -5.14 -12.11
C PRO A 418 -2.92 -6.39 -12.32
N SER A 419 -3.63 -6.84 -11.29
CA SER A 419 -4.58 -7.95 -11.35
C SER A 419 -5.93 -7.58 -11.99
N ASP A 420 -6.24 -6.28 -12.08
CA ASP A 420 -7.51 -5.74 -12.56
C ASP A 420 -7.33 -4.35 -13.21
N PRO A 421 -7.10 -4.30 -14.54
CA PRO A 421 -6.85 -3.04 -15.25
C PRO A 421 -8.13 -2.24 -15.56
N ALA A 422 -9.31 -2.68 -15.17
CA ALA A 422 -10.57 -2.04 -15.53
C ALA A 422 -10.78 -0.71 -14.78
N VAL A 423 -11.22 0.32 -15.52
CA VAL A 423 -11.52 1.66 -14.97
C VAL A 423 -13.01 1.95 -14.88
N HIS A 424 -13.86 1.12 -15.51
CA HIS A 424 -15.32 1.18 -15.44
C HIS A 424 -15.86 0.53 -14.17
N GLN A 425 -17.13 0.77 -13.83
CA GLN A 425 -17.77 0.08 -12.71
C GLN A 425 -17.98 -1.38 -13.08
N HIS A 426 -17.38 -2.31 -12.34
CA HIS A 426 -17.49 -3.75 -12.59
C HIS A 426 -17.56 -4.55 -11.28
N MET A 427 -17.76 -5.86 -11.40
CA MET A 427 -17.75 -6.81 -10.28
C MET A 427 -16.55 -7.75 -10.38
N ASN A 428 -15.73 -7.79 -9.34
CA ASN A 428 -14.72 -8.84 -9.18
C ASN A 428 -15.33 -10.06 -8.50
N THR A 429 -14.91 -11.27 -8.91
CA THR A 429 -15.45 -12.52 -8.37
C THR A 429 -14.35 -13.33 -7.67
N ILE A 430 -14.55 -13.57 -6.38
CA ILE A 430 -13.73 -14.47 -5.57
C ILE A 430 -14.55 -15.72 -5.28
N THR A 431 -13.94 -16.89 -5.39
CA THR A 431 -14.63 -18.17 -5.18
C THR A 431 -13.91 -19.02 -4.15
N LEU A 432 -14.66 -19.60 -3.21
CA LEU A 432 -14.18 -20.47 -2.15
C LEU A 432 -14.86 -21.84 -2.26
N GLY A 433 -14.12 -22.85 -2.71
CA GLY A 433 -14.55 -24.24 -2.72
C GLY A 433 -14.28 -24.93 -1.38
N LEU A 434 -15.25 -25.67 -0.85
CA LEU A 434 -15.08 -26.48 0.36
C LEU A 434 -14.80 -27.95 0.02
N GLY A 435 -13.51 -28.25 -0.14
CA GLY A 435 -12.92 -29.58 -0.32
C GLY A 435 -13.60 -30.47 -1.35
N VAL A 436 -13.90 -29.89 -2.50
CA VAL A 436 -14.25 -30.61 -3.72
C VAL A 436 -13.18 -30.35 -4.77
N SER A 437 -12.75 -31.41 -5.45
CA SER A 437 -11.75 -31.33 -6.53
C SER A 437 -12.45 -31.51 -7.87
N GLY A 438 -12.11 -30.65 -8.82
CA GLY A 438 -12.53 -30.82 -10.20
C GLY A 438 -11.66 -31.85 -10.94
N THR A 439 -11.70 -31.79 -12.27
CA THR A 439 -10.79 -32.58 -13.12
C THR A 439 -9.39 -31.98 -13.19
N LEU A 440 -9.23 -30.70 -12.84
CA LEU A 440 -7.93 -30.04 -12.78
C LEU A 440 -7.31 -30.20 -11.39
N ALA A 441 -6.00 -30.42 -11.36
CA ALA A 441 -5.22 -30.43 -10.13
C ALA A 441 -5.01 -28.99 -9.63
N TYR A 442 -5.77 -28.60 -8.60
CA TYR A 442 -5.59 -27.33 -7.92
C TYR A 442 -4.37 -27.36 -7.00
N ASP A 443 -3.60 -26.26 -7.01
CA ASP A 443 -2.56 -25.97 -6.04
C ASP A 443 -2.81 -24.57 -5.46
N PRO A 444 -2.70 -24.34 -4.14
CA PRO A 444 -2.85 -23.02 -3.54
C PRO A 444 -1.96 -21.92 -4.15
N ASN A 445 -0.85 -22.29 -4.78
CA ASN A 445 0.13 -21.41 -5.44
C ASN A 445 -0.01 -21.38 -6.97
N TYR A 446 -1.12 -21.84 -7.55
CA TYR A 446 -1.29 -22.01 -9.01
C TYR A 446 -0.91 -20.80 -9.87
N LEU A 447 -0.96 -19.57 -9.34
CA LEU A 447 -0.58 -18.34 -10.04
C LEU A 447 0.93 -18.20 -10.28
N THR A 448 1.78 -18.90 -9.52
CA THR A 448 3.25 -18.80 -9.61
C THR A 448 3.92 -20.08 -10.10
N GLN A 449 3.17 -21.16 -10.29
CA GLN A 449 3.77 -22.43 -10.67
C GLN A 449 4.35 -22.37 -12.09
N THR A 450 5.49 -23.01 -12.28
CA THR A 450 6.13 -23.23 -13.59
C THR A 450 5.70 -24.56 -14.24
N GLN A 451 4.79 -25.29 -13.60
CA GLN A 451 4.22 -26.57 -14.03
C GLN A 451 2.84 -26.76 -13.39
N GLY A 452 2.07 -27.74 -13.84
CA GLY A 452 0.71 -28.01 -13.34
C GLY A 452 -0.37 -27.50 -14.28
N ASP A 453 -1.63 -27.70 -13.88
CA ASP A 453 -2.76 -27.55 -14.79
C ASP A 453 -3.04 -26.09 -15.18
N TYR A 454 -2.98 -25.17 -14.22
CA TYR A 454 -3.15 -23.75 -14.50
C TYR A 454 -2.03 -23.19 -15.39
N TYR A 455 -0.77 -23.54 -15.08
CA TYR A 455 0.37 -23.19 -15.94
C TYR A 455 0.19 -23.72 -17.37
N SER A 456 -0.34 -24.94 -17.51
CA SER A 456 -0.63 -25.55 -18.81
C SER A 456 -1.75 -24.80 -19.57
N ILE A 457 -2.76 -24.29 -18.85
CA ILE A 457 -3.83 -23.44 -19.39
C ILE A 457 -3.29 -22.09 -19.85
N VAL A 458 -2.44 -21.44 -19.05
CA VAL A 458 -1.79 -20.16 -19.40
C VAL A 458 -1.00 -20.29 -20.70
N ASN A 459 -0.22 -21.37 -20.85
CA ASN A 459 0.61 -21.62 -22.03
C ASN A 459 -0.15 -22.24 -23.22
N GLY A 460 -1.45 -22.50 -23.08
CA GLY A 460 -2.28 -23.07 -24.15
C GLY A 460 -1.98 -24.53 -24.49
N THR A 461 -1.37 -25.27 -23.57
CA THR A 461 -1.17 -26.73 -23.68
C THR A 461 -2.32 -27.53 -23.05
N LYS A 462 -3.20 -26.87 -22.28
CA LYS A 462 -4.44 -27.41 -21.72
C LYS A 462 -5.57 -26.38 -21.87
N ALA A 463 -6.82 -26.84 -21.93
CA ALA A 463 -8.02 -26.00 -21.93
C ALA A 463 -8.76 -26.14 -20.60
N TRP A 464 -9.61 -25.16 -20.27
CA TRP A 464 -10.62 -25.34 -19.22
C TRP A 464 -11.55 -26.51 -19.61
N PRO A 465 -11.97 -27.39 -18.68
CA PRO A 465 -12.76 -28.59 -19.02
C PRO A 465 -14.20 -28.29 -19.45
N ASP A 466 -14.79 -29.14 -20.30
CA ASP A 466 -16.20 -29.00 -20.73
C ASP A 466 -17.18 -29.28 -19.58
N VAL A 467 -17.92 -28.23 -19.19
CA VAL A 467 -18.87 -28.22 -18.08
C VAL A 467 -20.29 -28.68 -18.49
N ARG A 468 -20.53 -28.89 -19.79
CA ARG A 468 -21.80 -29.36 -20.41
C ARG A 468 -21.55 -30.45 -21.46
N PRO A 469 -20.99 -31.59 -21.04
CA PRO A 469 -20.77 -32.73 -21.92
C PRO A 469 -22.08 -33.22 -22.56
N THR A 470 -22.00 -33.65 -23.81
CA THR A 470 -23.14 -34.28 -24.53
C THR A 470 -23.51 -35.66 -23.99
N ASP A 471 -22.60 -36.30 -23.25
CA ASP A 471 -22.85 -37.53 -22.50
C ASP A 471 -23.18 -37.19 -21.03
N PRO A 472 -24.40 -37.47 -20.54
CA PRO A 472 -24.80 -37.19 -19.16
C PRO A 472 -24.03 -38.00 -18.10
N THR A 473 -23.16 -38.93 -18.49
CA THR A 473 -22.30 -39.72 -17.59
C THR A 473 -20.88 -39.17 -17.43
N LEU A 474 -20.44 -38.23 -18.29
CA LEU A 474 -19.05 -37.80 -18.38
C LEU A 474 -18.90 -36.29 -18.13
N ASN A 475 -18.78 -35.88 -16.87
CA ASN A 475 -18.26 -34.60 -16.34
C ASN A 475 -19.24 -33.71 -15.54
N LEU A 476 -19.50 -34.13 -14.30
CA LEU A 476 -19.88 -33.23 -13.20
C LEU A 476 -18.65 -32.53 -12.56
N PRO A 477 -17.50 -33.21 -12.32
CA PRO A 477 -16.26 -32.61 -11.78
C PRO A 477 -15.82 -31.30 -12.46
N ALA A 478 -15.97 -31.20 -13.79
CA ALA A 478 -15.65 -30.00 -14.56
C ALA A 478 -16.37 -28.73 -14.07
N ARG A 479 -17.54 -28.83 -13.44
CA ARG A 479 -18.23 -27.67 -12.88
C ARG A 479 -17.56 -27.09 -11.64
N ILE A 480 -16.71 -27.86 -10.95
CA ILE A 480 -15.84 -27.33 -9.89
C ILE A 480 -14.68 -26.56 -10.52
N ASP A 481 -14.14 -27.05 -11.64
CA ASP A 481 -13.13 -26.31 -12.42
C ASP A 481 -13.72 -24.98 -12.94
N ASP A 482 -15.01 -24.94 -13.29
CA ASP A 482 -15.75 -23.71 -13.65
C ASP A 482 -15.86 -22.71 -12.48
N VAL A 483 -15.90 -23.18 -11.24
CA VAL A 483 -15.83 -22.29 -10.05
C VAL A 483 -14.46 -21.63 -9.99
N TRP A 484 -13.38 -22.38 -10.25
CA TRP A 484 -12.05 -21.81 -10.37
C TRP A 484 -11.94 -20.83 -11.54
N HIS A 485 -12.42 -21.23 -12.71
CA HIS A 485 -12.44 -20.41 -13.92
C HIS A 485 -13.24 -19.12 -13.71
N ALA A 486 -14.35 -19.15 -12.97
CA ALA A 486 -15.11 -17.97 -12.62
C ALA A 486 -14.34 -16.96 -11.77
N ALA A 487 -13.51 -17.39 -10.83
CA ALA A 487 -12.61 -16.46 -10.15
C ALA A 487 -11.60 -15.83 -11.13
N VAL A 488 -11.01 -16.63 -12.02
CA VAL A 488 -10.05 -16.16 -13.03
C VAL A 488 -10.68 -15.15 -13.98
N ASN A 489 -11.91 -15.41 -14.45
CA ASN A 489 -12.70 -14.53 -15.30
C ASN A 489 -13.21 -13.29 -14.55
N GLY A 490 -13.47 -13.38 -13.26
CA GLY A 490 -13.83 -12.25 -12.42
C GLY A 490 -12.63 -11.45 -11.89
N ARG A 491 -11.40 -11.74 -12.31
CA ARG A 491 -10.15 -11.12 -11.80
C ARG A 491 -10.01 -11.20 -10.28
N GLY A 492 -10.57 -12.25 -9.69
CA GLY A 492 -10.36 -12.60 -8.29
C GLY A 492 -9.55 -13.89 -8.17
N ARG A 493 -9.64 -14.53 -7.00
CA ARG A 493 -8.87 -15.73 -6.67
C ARG A 493 -9.79 -16.89 -6.31
N TYR A 494 -9.43 -18.09 -6.78
CA TYR A 494 -9.99 -19.34 -6.31
C TYR A 494 -9.20 -19.87 -5.11
N TYR A 495 -9.95 -20.22 -4.06
CA TYR A 495 -9.45 -20.91 -2.89
C TYR A 495 -10.16 -22.25 -2.77
N SER A 496 -9.40 -23.33 -2.57
CA SER A 496 -9.94 -24.63 -2.18
C SER A 496 -9.51 -24.92 -0.75
N ALA A 497 -10.48 -25.00 0.17
CA ALA A 497 -10.25 -25.23 1.58
C ALA A 497 -10.88 -26.54 2.01
N ASN A 498 -10.12 -27.37 2.72
CA ASN A 498 -10.57 -28.69 3.17
C ASN A 498 -10.99 -28.72 4.63
N ASP A 499 -10.61 -27.71 5.40
CA ASP A 499 -10.95 -27.60 6.83
C ASP A 499 -11.21 -26.15 7.27
N ALA A 500 -11.67 -25.99 8.51
CA ALA A 500 -12.03 -24.70 9.08
C ALA A 500 -10.88 -23.68 9.09
N LEU A 501 -9.63 -24.10 9.34
CA LEU A 501 -8.49 -23.20 9.38
C LEU A 501 -8.13 -22.71 7.97
N GLU A 502 -8.22 -23.58 6.97
CA GLU A 502 -8.00 -23.21 5.57
C GLU A 502 -9.10 -22.26 5.05
N VAL A 503 -10.36 -22.46 5.46
CA VAL A 503 -11.46 -21.53 5.16
C VAL A 503 -11.17 -20.15 5.76
N MET A 504 -10.77 -20.11 7.04
CA MET A 504 -10.42 -18.84 7.71
C MET A 504 -9.28 -18.12 7.00
N ALA A 505 -8.19 -18.83 6.67
CA ALA A 505 -7.04 -18.25 5.98
C ALA A 505 -7.42 -17.69 4.59
N SER A 506 -8.23 -18.45 3.84
CA SER A 506 -8.69 -18.06 2.49
C SER A 506 -9.55 -16.80 2.51
N LEU A 507 -10.51 -16.71 3.44
CA LEU A 507 -11.35 -15.52 3.60
C LEU A 507 -10.55 -14.30 4.07
N GLN A 508 -9.60 -14.48 5.00
CA GLN A 508 -8.73 -13.40 5.45
C GLN A 508 -7.85 -12.87 4.30
N SER A 509 -7.25 -13.78 3.52
CA SER A 509 -6.47 -13.44 2.32
C SER A 509 -7.31 -12.67 1.30
N SER A 510 -8.53 -13.15 1.04
CA SER A 510 -9.49 -12.49 0.12
C SER A 510 -9.77 -11.06 0.56
N LEU A 511 -10.15 -10.84 1.82
CA LEU A 511 -10.50 -9.51 2.34
C LEU A 511 -9.30 -8.56 2.34
N ASN A 512 -8.08 -9.05 2.56
CA ASN A 512 -6.87 -8.23 2.48
C ASN A 512 -6.55 -7.78 1.05
N SER A 513 -6.71 -8.67 0.06
CA SER A 513 -6.45 -8.36 -1.36
C SER A 513 -7.42 -7.30 -1.93
N ILE A 514 -8.65 -7.27 -1.45
CA ILE A 514 -9.72 -6.38 -1.90
C ILE A 514 -9.37 -4.89 -1.77
N GLU A 515 -8.56 -4.52 -0.78
CA GLU A 515 -8.17 -3.13 -0.50
C GLU A 515 -6.77 -2.74 -0.99
N ALA A 516 -6.01 -3.68 -1.55
CA ALA A 516 -4.69 -3.36 -2.06
C ALA A 516 -4.80 -2.42 -3.27
N GLN A 517 -4.12 -1.28 -3.19
CA GLN A 517 -3.99 -0.32 -4.30
C GLN A 517 -2.52 -0.08 -4.61
N VAL A 518 -2.21 -0.02 -5.90
CA VAL A 518 -0.87 0.37 -6.36
C VAL A 518 -0.72 1.86 -6.19
N GLY A 519 0.42 2.26 -5.64
CA GLY A 519 0.85 3.63 -5.56
C GLY A 519 2.31 3.79 -5.97
N SER A 520 2.67 5.03 -6.23
CA SER A 520 4.05 5.50 -6.23
C SER A 520 4.06 6.83 -5.47
N GLY A 521 5.12 7.09 -4.70
CA GLY A 521 5.32 8.33 -3.94
C GLY A 521 6.60 9.06 -4.35
N SER A 522 7.23 8.65 -5.45
CA SER A 522 8.54 9.14 -5.86
C SER A 522 8.62 9.34 -7.38
N ALA A 523 9.58 10.15 -7.81
CA ALA A 523 9.94 10.27 -9.22
C ALA A 523 10.54 8.96 -9.76
N ALA A 524 10.39 8.73 -11.06
CA ALA A 524 11.13 7.68 -11.74
C ALA A 524 12.58 8.12 -12.00
N ALA A 525 13.52 7.19 -11.87
CA ALA A 525 14.92 7.46 -12.16
C ALA A 525 15.22 7.17 -13.63
N THR A 526 15.97 8.05 -14.29
CA THR A 526 16.45 7.80 -15.66
C THR A 526 17.93 7.44 -15.68
N SER A 527 18.27 6.47 -16.53
CA SER A 527 19.66 6.08 -16.81
C SER A 527 20.51 7.26 -17.30
N THR A 528 19.95 8.05 -18.23
CA THR A 528 20.53 9.27 -18.77
C THR A 528 19.43 10.31 -19.04
N LEU A 529 19.78 11.59 -19.05
CA LEU A 529 18.87 12.66 -19.47
C LEU A 529 18.81 12.80 -21.01
N GLN A 530 19.75 12.18 -21.75
CA GLN A 530 19.77 12.10 -23.20
C GLN A 530 19.69 10.62 -23.61
N PRO A 531 18.49 10.00 -23.58
CA PRO A 531 18.32 8.57 -23.87
C PRO A 531 18.84 8.23 -25.26
N VAL A 532 19.61 7.14 -25.35
CA VAL A 532 20.07 6.52 -26.59
C VAL A 532 19.82 5.02 -26.50
N THR A 533 19.70 4.33 -27.63
CA THR A 533 19.48 2.88 -27.63
C THR A 533 20.56 2.15 -26.81
N GLY A 534 20.15 1.39 -25.80
CA GLY A 534 21.05 0.67 -24.88
C GLY A 534 21.44 1.46 -23.62
N ASP A 535 21.06 2.72 -23.52
CA ASP A 535 21.16 3.58 -22.33
C ASP A 535 19.92 4.48 -22.30
N ASN A 536 18.75 3.85 -22.20
CA ASN A 536 17.43 4.49 -22.28
C ASN A 536 16.45 3.94 -21.24
N PHE A 537 16.95 3.47 -20.10
CA PHE A 537 16.15 2.90 -19.02
C PHE A 537 15.47 3.98 -18.15
N VAL A 538 14.26 3.65 -17.71
CA VAL A 538 13.51 4.29 -16.63
C VAL A 538 13.29 3.27 -15.53
N PHE A 539 13.63 3.63 -14.29
CA PHE A 539 13.41 2.80 -13.11
C PHE A 539 12.28 3.40 -12.28
N LEU A 540 11.23 2.62 -12.06
CA LEU A 540 10.04 3.02 -11.32
C LEU A 540 9.92 2.24 -10.02
N ALA A 541 9.89 2.97 -8.91
CA ALA A 541 9.53 2.47 -7.61
C ALA A 541 8.00 2.52 -7.40
N SER A 542 7.46 1.47 -6.77
CA SER A 542 6.04 1.34 -6.47
C SER A 542 5.78 0.62 -5.15
N TYR A 543 4.55 0.73 -4.66
CA TYR A 543 4.06 0.04 -3.47
C TYR A 543 2.62 -0.44 -3.61
N LEU A 544 2.26 -1.45 -2.82
CA LEU A 544 0.88 -1.89 -2.61
C LEU A 544 0.42 -1.49 -1.21
N THR A 545 -0.62 -0.65 -1.12
CA THR A 545 -1.24 -0.33 0.18
C THR A 545 -1.83 -1.58 0.83
N LYS A 546 -1.90 -1.59 2.17
CA LYS A 546 -2.38 -2.70 3.03
C LYS A 546 -1.50 -3.96 3.03
N LEU A 547 -0.97 -4.36 1.88
CA LEU A 547 0.02 -5.42 1.79
C LEU A 547 1.41 -4.90 2.17
N TRP A 548 1.70 -3.62 1.88
CA TRP A 548 2.97 -2.95 2.17
C TRP A 548 4.15 -3.74 1.64
N THR A 549 4.02 -4.12 0.38
CA THR A 549 5.07 -4.73 -0.45
C THR A 549 5.43 -3.75 -1.55
N GLY A 550 6.69 -3.74 -1.96
CA GLY A 550 7.18 -2.86 -3.01
C GLY A 550 7.62 -3.58 -4.26
N ASP A 551 7.91 -2.79 -5.28
CA ASP A 551 8.64 -3.23 -6.46
C ASP A 551 9.49 -2.10 -7.02
N LEU A 552 10.62 -2.48 -7.62
CA LEU A 552 11.42 -1.64 -8.50
C LEU A 552 11.39 -2.29 -9.88
N SER A 553 10.87 -1.57 -10.87
CA SER A 553 10.74 -2.08 -12.24
C SER A 553 11.56 -1.25 -13.20
N ALA A 554 12.09 -1.88 -14.25
CA ALA A 554 12.73 -1.18 -15.37
C ALA A 554 11.84 -1.19 -16.61
N MET A 555 11.80 -0.05 -17.28
CA MET A 555 11.15 0.18 -18.57
C MET A 555 12.14 0.91 -19.51
N THR A 556 11.76 1.08 -20.77
CA THR A 556 12.56 1.85 -21.73
C THR A 556 11.87 3.12 -22.19
N ILE A 557 12.65 4.17 -22.44
CA ILE A 557 12.24 5.36 -23.18
C ILE A 557 12.56 5.14 -24.65
N ASP A 558 11.62 5.40 -25.56
CA ASP A 558 11.94 5.54 -26.98
C ASP A 558 12.77 6.82 -27.19
N PRO A 559 14.04 6.72 -27.63
CA PRO A 559 14.91 7.88 -27.84
C PRO A 559 14.40 8.90 -28.87
N VAL A 560 13.53 8.48 -29.79
CA VAL A 560 12.98 9.32 -30.86
C VAL A 560 11.74 10.06 -30.39
N SER A 561 10.76 9.35 -29.83
CA SER A 561 9.50 9.94 -29.37
C SER A 561 9.51 10.43 -27.92
N GLY A 562 10.50 10.06 -27.11
CA GLY A 562 10.56 10.38 -25.68
C GLY A 562 9.48 9.70 -24.83
N ASN A 563 8.65 8.84 -25.44
CA ASN A 563 7.60 8.10 -24.74
C ASN A 563 8.20 6.93 -23.98
N VAL A 564 7.64 6.63 -22.81
CA VAL A 564 8.00 5.44 -22.03
C VAL A 564 7.18 4.26 -22.55
N ASP A 565 7.87 3.16 -22.90
CA ASP A 565 7.22 1.88 -23.19
C ASP A 565 6.73 1.28 -21.87
N PRO A 566 5.42 1.03 -21.70
CA PRO A 566 4.87 0.49 -20.46
C PRO A 566 5.29 -0.97 -20.21
N THR A 567 5.98 -1.62 -21.15
CA THR A 567 6.46 -2.99 -21.00
C THR A 567 7.61 -3.04 -19.98
N THR A 568 7.36 -3.72 -18.86
CA THR A 568 8.38 -4.00 -17.85
C THR A 568 9.44 -4.96 -18.38
N LEU A 569 10.72 -4.56 -18.33
CA LEU A 569 11.86 -5.40 -18.67
C LEU A 569 12.18 -6.42 -17.57
N TRP A 570 12.18 -5.96 -16.33
CA TRP A 570 12.40 -6.77 -15.13
C TRP A 570 11.71 -6.14 -13.92
N SER A 571 11.42 -6.98 -12.92
CA SER A 571 10.84 -6.61 -11.62
C SER A 571 11.76 -7.12 -10.52
N ALA A 572 12.26 -6.22 -9.67
CA ALA A 572 13.12 -6.57 -8.55
C ALA A 572 12.40 -7.46 -7.54
N ALA A 573 11.09 -7.27 -7.33
CA ALA A 573 10.30 -8.12 -6.44
C ALA A 573 10.29 -9.59 -6.91
N ILE A 574 10.15 -9.83 -8.22
CA ILE A 574 10.20 -11.17 -8.82
C ILE A 574 11.59 -11.78 -8.66
N GLU A 575 12.64 -11.05 -9.04
CA GLU A 575 14.03 -11.54 -8.94
C GLU A 575 14.44 -11.82 -7.49
N LEU A 576 13.93 -11.04 -6.54
CA LEU A 576 14.23 -11.22 -5.11
C LEU A 576 13.50 -12.43 -4.52
N ALA A 577 12.29 -12.73 -4.98
CA ALA A 577 11.52 -13.89 -4.53
C ALA A 577 12.26 -15.22 -4.81
N GLU A 578 13.00 -15.31 -5.92
CA GLU A 578 13.82 -16.47 -6.28
C GLU A 578 15.05 -16.66 -5.38
N ARG A 579 15.43 -15.65 -4.59
CA ARG A 579 16.61 -15.69 -3.71
C ARG A 579 16.32 -16.15 -2.29
N VAL A 580 15.05 -16.37 -1.95
CA VAL A 580 14.60 -16.69 -0.59
C VAL A 580 13.78 -17.98 -0.59
N GLY A 581 13.78 -18.68 0.54
CA GLY A 581 13.03 -19.94 0.71
C GLY A 581 12.53 -20.12 2.13
N ALA A 582 12.05 -21.33 2.44
CA ALA A 582 11.52 -21.64 3.76
C ALA A 582 12.55 -21.39 4.87
N THR A 583 13.76 -21.93 4.69
CA THR A 583 14.81 -21.99 5.71
C THR A 583 16.18 -21.50 5.23
N SER A 584 16.20 -20.75 4.13
CA SER A 584 17.44 -20.22 3.57
C SER A 584 17.19 -18.99 2.72
N ASP A 585 18.23 -18.19 2.56
CA ASP A 585 18.29 -17.10 1.58
C ASP A 585 19.71 -17.03 1.00
N SER A 586 19.83 -16.55 -0.24
CA SER A 586 21.11 -16.31 -0.92
C SER A 586 21.52 -14.84 -0.91
N ARG A 587 20.83 -14.00 -0.11
CA ARG A 587 20.95 -12.55 -0.13
C ARG A 587 22.18 -12.09 0.66
N LYS A 588 22.86 -11.07 0.12
CA LYS A 588 23.94 -10.35 0.80
C LYS A 588 23.36 -9.15 1.54
N ILE A 589 22.98 -9.34 2.79
CA ILE A 589 22.39 -8.29 3.63
C ILE A 589 23.42 -7.89 4.68
N TYR A 590 23.73 -6.59 4.76
CA TYR A 590 24.77 -6.03 5.61
C TYR A 590 24.21 -5.04 6.63
N PHE A 591 24.93 -4.85 7.72
CA PHE A 591 24.81 -3.68 8.60
C PHE A 591 26.22 -3.17 8.96
N SER A 592 26.32 -1.92 9.42
CA SER A 592 27.60 -1.33 9.82
C SER A 592 27.90 -1.59 11.30
N THR A 593 29.16 -1.89 11.63
CA THR A 593 29.67 -1.81 13.01
C THR A 593 29.72 -0.35 13.49
N GLU A 594 29.79 -0.13 14.80
CA GLU A 594 30.00 1.20 15.38
C GLU A 594 31.49 1.59 15.38
N GLY A 595 31.77 2.90 15.43
CA GLY A 595 33.12 3.45 15.65
C GLY A 595 33.60 4.35 14.51
N SER A 596 34.84 4.83 14.64
CA SER A 596 35.46 5.78 13.70
C SER A 596 35.96 5.15 12.39
N ASN A 597 36.03 3.82 12.33
CA ASN A 597 36.37 3.06 11.14
C ASN A 597 35.40 1.88 11.00
N PRO A 598 34.14 2.14 10.63
CA PRO A 598 33.14 1.09 10.56
C PRO A 598 33.46 0.06 9.47
N SER A 599 32.94 -1.14 9.66
CA SER A 599 33.00 -2.24 8.69
C SER A 599 31.61 -2.83 8.48
N LEU A 600 31.39 -3.47 7.33
CA LEU A 600 30.13 -4.17 7.06
C LEU A 600 30.19 -5.60 7.59
N GLU A 601 29.19 -5.99 8.37
CA GLU A 601 28.96 -7.36 8.79
C GLU A 601 27.64 -7.88 8.21
N ALA A 602 27.56 -9.20 8.01
CA ALA A 602 26.31 -9.82 7.54
C ALA A 602 25.20 -9.67 8.59
N PHE A 603 24.01 -9.22 8.17
CA PHE A 603 22.83 -9.06 9.01
C PHE A 603 22.26 -10.43 9.41
N THR A 604 22.86 -11.02 10.44
CA THR A 604 22.47 -12.27 11.05
C THR A 604 22.32 -12.06 12.56
N TYR A 605 21.45 -12.84 13.21
CA TYR A 605 21.24 -12.69 14.65
C TYR A 605 22.52 -12.91 15.46
N ALA A 606 23.41 -13.82 15.01
CA ALA A 606 24.70 -14.04 15.66
C ALA A 606 25.59 -12.80 15.64
N ASN A 607 25.70 -12.13 14.49
CA ASN A 607 26.49 -10.91 14.35
C ASN A 607 25.85 -9.73 15.09
N LEU A 608 24.52 -9.57 15.00
CA LEU A 608 23.80 -8.55 15.77
C LEU A 608 24.01 -8.72 17.28
N LYS A 609 24.01 -9.96 17.77
CA LYS A 609 24.26 -10.24 19.19
C LYS A 609 25.71 -9.94 19.60
N LYS A 610 26.67 -10.28 18.73
CA LYS A 610 28.09 -9.95 18.92
C LYS A 610 28.31 -8.44 19.03
N GLU A 611 27.62 -7.67 18.19
CA GLU A 611 27.71 -6.19 18.15
C GLU A 611 26.74 -5.48 19.12
N GLY A 612 25.99 -6.21 19.95
CA GLY A 612 25.05 -5.62 20.94
C GLY A 612 23.77 -5.02 20.35
N LEU A 613 23.44 -5.32 19.09
CA LEU A 613 22.29 -4.79 18.34
C LEU A 613 21.09 -5.75 18.28
N ALA A 614 21.13 -6.88 19.00
CA ALA A 614 20.06 -7.90 18.96
C ALA A 614 18.80 -7.51 19.76
N ALA A 615 18.90 -6.60 20.72
CA ALA A 615 17.82 -6.29 21.67
C ALA A 615 16.45 -5.89 21.03
N PRO A 616 16.39 -5.16 19.90
CA PRO A 616 15.12 -4.88 19.21
C PRO A 616 14.36 -6.11 18.72
N PHE A 617 15.07 -7.21 18.47
CA PHE A 617 14.52 -8.45 17.91
C PHE A 617 14.16 -9.48 18.98
N GLU A 618 14.52 -9.20 20.24
CA GLU A 618 14.26 -10.10 21.37
C GLU A 618 12.93 -9.79 22.06
N HIS A 619 12.46 -10.77 22.86
CA HIS A 619 11.27 -10.64 23.70
C HIS A 619 9.97 -10.33 22.93
N LEU A 620 9.84 -10.87 21.70
CA LEU A 620 8.70 -10.59 20.81
C LEU A 620 7.34 -10.84 21.47
N CYS A 621 7.22 -11.90 22.27
CA CYS A 621 6.00 -12.27 23.00
C CYS A 621 6.17 -12.32 24.52
N ALA A 622 7.02 -11.46 25.09
CA ALA A 622 7.14 -11.36 26.54
C ALA A 622 5.85 -10.84 27.19
N SER A 623 5.44 -11.46 28.30
CA SER A 623 4.23 -11.08 29.04
C SER A 623 4.31 -9.62 29.54
N GLY A 624 3.29 -8.81 29.23
CA GLY A 624 3.21 -7.41 29.65
C GLY A 624 4.04 -6.42 28.81
N ALA A 625 4.83 -6.90 27.85
CA ALA A 625 5.68 -6.09 26.97
C ALA A 625 5.86 -6.73 25.58
N SER A 626 4.82 -7.39 25.07
CA SER A 626 4.89 -8.05 23.75
C SER A 626 5.06 -7.01 22.65
N ARG A 627 5.99 -7.29 21.74
CA ARG A 627 6.29 -6.44 20.58
C ARG A 627 5.39 -6.75 19.38
N LEU A 628 4.90 -7.99 19.27
CA LEU A 628 3.91 -8.38 18.26
C LEU A 628 2.50 -8.35 18.85
N SER A 629 1.57 -7.75 18.12
CA SER A 629 0.18 -7.53 18.54
C SER A 629 -0.59 -8.84 18.74
N HIS A 630 -0.23 -9.89 18.00
CA HIS A 630 -0.93 -11.17 17.94
C HIS A 630 -0.38 -12.24 18.87
N CYS A 631 0.55 -11.91 19.79
CA CYS A 631 1.18 -12.88 20.68
C CYS A 631 0.20 -13.67 21.56
N SER A 632 -0.94 -13.08 21.95
CA SER A 632 -1.99 -13.76 22.73
C SER A 632 -2.71 -14.87 21.94
N ASN A 633 -2.66 -14.80 20.61
CA ASN A 633 -3.30 -15.77 19.70
C ASN A 633 -2.35 -16.90 19.29
N LEU A 634 -1.08 -16.85 19.71
CA LEU A 634 -0.08 -17.86 19.38
C LEU A 634 -0.14 -19.04 20.36
N THR A 635 0.02 -20.24 19.82
CA THR A 635 0.27 -21.46 20.60
C THR A 635 1.60 -21.36 21.37
N GLU A 636 1.81 -22.22 22.36
CA GLU A 636 3.06 -22.22 23.13
C GLU A 636 4.29 -22.52 22.26
N ALA A 637 4.14 -23.42 21.28
CA ALA A 637 5.19 -23.73 20.30
C ALA A 637 5.51 -22.51 19.41
N GLU A 638 4.49 -21.79 18.95
CA GLU A 638 4.67 -20.56 18.16
C GLU A 638 5.28 -19.42 18.97
N ARG A 639 4.89 -19.26 20.25
CA ARG A 639 5.51 -18.28 21.15
C ARG A 639 6.98 -18.59 21.40
N THR A 640 7.34 -19.87 21.51
CA THR A 640 8.74 -20.30 21.60
C THR A 640 9.49 -20.02 20.29
N ALA A 641 8.85 -20.23 19.15
CA ALA A 641 9.40 -19.94 17.84
C ALA A 641 9.49 -18.42 17.52
N ALA A 642 8.79 -17.55 18.25
CA ALA A 642 8.92 -16.10 18.18
C ALA A 642 10.23 -15.59 18.83
N SER A 643 11.37 -16.10 18.36
CA SER A 643 12.71 -15.79 18.85
C SER A 643 13.41 -14.71 18.02
N GLY A 644 14.45 -14.08 18.58
CA GLY A 644 15.27 -13.09 17.89
C GLY A 644 15.95 -13.62 16.63
N ALA A 645 16.43 -14.86 16.66
CA ALA A 645 17.01 -15.51 15.47
C ALA A 645 15.97 -15.66 14.35
N ASN A 646 14.76 -16.11 14.71
CA ASN A 646 13.70 -16.38 13.75
C ASN A 646 13.13 -15.11 13.11
N VAL A 647 12.96 -14.02 13.88
CA VAL A 647 12.51 -12.76 13.28
C VAL A 647 13.58 -12.13 12.39
N VAL A 648 14.88 -12.24 12.74
CA VAL A 648 15.96 -11.79 11.86
C VAL A 648 15.97 -12.62 10.57
N ASN A 649 15.82 -13.95 10.65
CA ASN A 649 15.71 -14.80 9.47
C ASN A 649 14.48 -14.46 8.62
N TYR A 650 13.34 -14.17 9.25
CA TYR A 650 12.14 -13.67 8.55
C TYR A 650 12.44 -12.37 7.81
N LEU A 651 13.09 -11.38 8.45
CA LEU A 651 13.48 -10.11 7.83
C LEU A 651 14.45 -10.31 6.65
N ARG A 652 15.32 -11.33 6.71
CA ARG A 652 16.17 -11.72 5.57
C ARG A 652 15.38 -12.33 4.41
N GLY A 653 14.21 -12.90 4.66
CA GLY A 653 13.32 -13.45 3.63
C GLY A 653 12.77 -14.86 3.92
N TRP A 654 13.13 -15.48 5.05
CA TRP A 654 12.71 -16.85 5.35
C TRP A 654 11.20 -16.94 5.56
N SER A 655 10.61 -18.02 5.05
CA SER A 655 9.15 -18.18 5.04
C SER A 655 8.58 -19.28 5.93
N GLU A 656 9.40 -20.12 6.57
CA GLU A 656 8.93 -21.31 7.31
C GLU A 656 7.98 -20.98 8.48
N LEU A 657 8.05 -19.77 9.03
CA LEU A 657 7.22 -19.32 10.16
C LEU A 657 6.15 -18.29 9.76
N GLU A 658 6.00 -18.01 8.46
CA GLU A 658 4.92 -17.17 7.96
C GLU A 658 3.56 -17.85 8.19
N SER A 659 2.49 -17.05 8.22
CA SER A 659 1.12 -17.57 8.41
C SER A 659 0.54 -18.26 7.17
N ALA A 660 1.40 -18.84 6.32
CA ALA A 660 1.02 -19.59 5.14
C ALA A 660 0.35 -20.93 5.53
N PRO A 661 -0.67 -21.40 4.78
CA PRO A 661 -1.37 -22.66 5.09
C PRO A 661 -0.46 -23.88 5.21
N ALA A 662 0.58 -23.96 4.36
CA ALA A 662 1.52 -25.08 4.31
C ALA A 662 2.51 -25.15 5.50
N ASN A 663 2.66 -24.06 6.27
CA ASN A 663 3.59 -24.01 7.38
C ASN A 663 3.02 -24.66 8.64
N THR A 664 3.88 -25.39 9.36
CA THR A 664 3.50 -26.07 10.61
C THR A 664 3.29 -25.07 11.75
N LEU A 665 4.11 -24.01 11.83
CA LEU A 665 4.01 -22.94 12.81
C LEU A 665 3.72 -21.61 12.10
N LYS A 666 2.79 -20.81 12.62
CA LYS A 666 2.30 -19.59 11.96
C LYS A 666 2.58 -18.39 12.86
N VAL A 667 3.85 -18.01 12.97
CA VAL A 667 4.30 -16.98 13.91
C VAL A 667 4.21 -15.58 13.30
N PHE A 668 4.67 -15.40 12.07
CA PHE A 668 4.82 -14.08 11.44
C PHE A 668 3.77 -13.85 10.36
N ARG A 669 3.64 -12.59 9.94
CA ARG A 669 2.82 -12.21 8.78
C ARG A 669 3.25 -13.00 7.55
N GLU A 670 2.29 -13.32 6.68
CA GLU A 670 2.59 -13.79 5.34
C GLU A 670 2.89 -12.59 4.44
N ARG A 671 3.92 -12.71 3.57
CA ARG A 671 4.36 -11.63 2.69
C ARG A 671 4.04 -11.97 1.24
N LEU A 672 2.88 -11.49 0.80
CA LEU A 672 2.37 -11.71 -0.53
C LEU A 672 1.99 -10.38 -1.21
N ASP A 673 2.06 -10.34 -2.53
CA ASP A 673 1.52 -9.26 -3.36
C ASP A 673 0.00 -9.44 -3.64
N ASP A 674 -0.59 -8.56 -4.46
CA ASP A 674 -2.02 -8.59 -4.80
C ASP A 674 -2.43 -9.84 -5.61
N LYS A 675 -1.46 -10.48 -6.27
CA LYS A 675 -1.62 -11.76 -6.97
C LYS A 675 -1.35 -12.95 -6.04
N GLY A 676 -1.09 -12.69 -4.77
CA GLY A 676 -0.72 -13.67 -3.75
C GLY A 676 0.56 -14.44 -4.09
N MET A 677 1.49 -13.80 -4.80
CA MET A 677 2.86 -14.25 -5.02
C MET A 677 3.74 -13.77 -3.87
N ARG A 678 4.78 -14.53 -3.52
CA ARG A 678 5.73 -14.12 -2.49
C ARG A 678 6.41 -12.81 -2.89
N ASN A 679 6.35 -11.81 -2.01
CA ASN A 679 7.07 -10.56 -2.19
C ASN A 679 7.72 -10.15 -0.86
N VAL A 680 9.05 -10.24 -0.81
CA VAL A 680 9.85 -9.91 0.38
C VAL A 680 10.48 -8.52 0.33
N LEU A 681 10.30 -7.78 -0.78
CA LEU A 681 10.71 -6.39 -0.93
C LEU A 681 9.69 -5.48 -0.25
N GLY A 682 10.13 -4.66 0.70
CA GLY A 682 9.29 -3.68 1.36
C GLY A 682 8.77 -2.61 0.39
N ASP A 683 7.68 -1.94 0.75
CA ASP A 683 7.16 -0.83 -0.04
C ASP A 683 8.20 0.29 -0.24
N ILE A 684 8.30 0.80 -1.48
CA ILE A 684 9.14 1.95 -1.83
C ILE A 684 8.21 3.13 -2.10
N VAL A 685 8.06 4.01 -1.10
CA VAL A 685 7.12 5.13 -1.18
C VAL A 685 7.84 6.37 -1.69
N ASN A 686 8.67 7.01 -0.85
CA ASN A 686 9.27 8.31 -1.18
C ASN A 686 10.73 8.21 -1.66
N SER A 687 11.35 7.03 -1.54
CA SER A 687 12.74 6.84 -1.96
C SER A 687 12.83 6.82 -3.48
N VAL A 688 13.25 7.94 -4.07
CA VAL A 688 13.56 8.04 -5.51
C VAL A 688 14.76 7.15 -5.81
N PRO A 689 14.67 6.18 -6.74
CA PRO A 689 15.82 5.36 -7.10
C PRO A 689 16.95 6.19 -7.70
N VAL A 690 18.20 5.77 -7.53
CA VAL A 690 19.36 6.40 -8.18
C VAL A 690 20.18 5.40 -8.97
N TYR A 691 20.39 5.70 -10.24
CA TYR A 691 21.23 4.93 -11.16
C TYR A 691 22.68 5.41 -11.15
N VAL A 692 23.62 4.46 -11.01
CA VAL A 692 25.07 4.68 -11.05
C VAL A 692 25.71 3.71 -12.06
N LYS A 693 26.54 4.24 -12.96
CA LYS A 693 27.40 3.46 -13.85
C LYS A 693 28.77 4.12 -13.92
N LYS A 694 29.16 4.68 -15.07
CA LYS A 694 30.37 5.48 -15.21
C LYS A 694 30.26 6.80 -14.43
N PRO A 695 31.35 7.29 -13.82
CA PRO A 695 31.41 8.62 -13.24
C PRO A 695 30.95 9.70 -14.25
N PRO A 696 29.93 10.52 -13.92
CA PRO A 696 29.36 11.49 -14.86
C PRO A 696 30.08 12.85 -14.86
N PHE A 697 31.00 13.08 -13.91
CA PHE A 697 31.60 14.40 -13.71
C PHE A 697 32.86 14.61 -14.57
N GLY A 698 33.32 15.86 -14.62
CA GLY A 698 34.52 16.27 -15.33
C GLY A 698 35.45 17.08 -14.42
N TYR A 699 35.67 16.61 -13.19
CA TYR A 699 36.49 17.34 -12.23
C TYR A 699 37.93 17.51 -12.71
N VAL A 700 38.47 18.71 -12.52
CA VAL A 700 39.87 19.02 -12.87
C VAL A 700 40.85 18.68 -11.75
N ASP A 701 40.34 18.25 -10.60
CA ASP A 701 41.10 17.77 -9.46
C ASP A 701 42.05 16.60 -9.83
N ASP A 702 43.22 16.58 -9.20
CA ASP A 702 44.27 15.59 -9.46
C ASP A 702 43.77 14.14 -9.38
N GLY A 703 43.98 13.39 -10.47
CA GLY A 703 43.67 11.97 -10.55
C GLY A 703 42.22 11.63 -10.89
N TYR A 704 41.30 12.61 -11.00
CA TYR A 704 39.90 12.32 -11.31
C TYR A 704 39.72 11.73 -12.71
N ALA A 705 40.42 12.27 -13.72
CA ALA A 705 40.34 11.76 -15.08
C ALA A 705 40.76 10.28 -15.17
N VAL A 706 41.74 9.86 -14.36
CA VAL A 706 42.17 8.46 -14.25
C VAL A 706 41.06 7.63 -13.60
N PHE A 707 40.51 8.09 -12.47
CA PHE A 707 39.39 7.42 -11.81
C PHE A 707 38.16 7.24 -12.72
N ALA A 708 37.78 8.29 -13.44
CA ALA A 708 36.67 8.24 -14.39
C ALA A 708 36.93 7.25 -15.52
N ASN A 709 38.16 7.22 -16.04
CA ASN A 709 38.58 6.26 -17.07
C ASN A 709 38.55 4.81 -16.56
N ASP A 710 39.10 4.57 -15.36
CA ASP A 710 39.17 3.23 -14.75
C ASP A 710 37.78 2.65 -14.45
N ASN A 711 36.78 3.52 -14.30
CA ASN A 711 35.39 3.14 -14.01
C ASN A 711 34.44 3.26 -15.21
N GLN A 712 34.95 3.39 -16.44
CA GLN A 712 34.09 3.45 -17.64
C GLN A 712 33.24 2.19 -17.84
N ALA A 713 33.77 1.03 -17.47
CA ALA A 713 33.10 -0.27 -17.56
C ALA A 713 32.43 -0.70 -16.24
N ARG A 714 32.25 0.21 -15.29
CA ARG A 714 31.58 -0.09 -14.01
C ARG A 714 30.18 -0.65 -14.30
N LEU A 715 29.83 -1.74 -13.62
CA LEU A 715 28.50 -2.33 -13.68
C LEU A 715 27.44 -1.27 -13.33
N GLY A 716 26.35 -1.22 -14.10
CA GLY A 716 25.22 -0.34 -13.79
C GLY A 716 24.45 -0.86 -12.60
N ALA A 717 24.26 -0.04 -11.57
CA ALA A 717 23.49 -0.37 -10.37
C ALA A 717 22.43 0.69 -10.08
N VAL A 718 21.29 0.25 -9.55
CA VAL A 718 20.21 1.11 -9.06
C VAL A 718 20.09 0.95 -7.56
N TYR A 719 20.13 2.06 -6.83
CA TYR A 719 20.02 2.10 -5.37
C TYR A 719 18.70 2.72 -4.95
N THR A 720 17.99 2.10 -4.01
CA THR A 720 16.74 2.65 -3.46
C THR A 720 16.52 2.16 -2.03
N GLY A 721 15.99 3.04 -1.18
CA GLY A 721 15.50 2.65 0.14
C GLY A 721 14.15 1.96 0.05
N ALA A 722 13.89 0.99 0.93
CA ALA A 722 12.60 0.33 1.07
C ALA A 722 12.17 0.23 2.55
N ASN A 723 10.85 0.19 2.77
CA ASN A 723 10.26 0.14 4.11
C ASN A 723 10.27 -1.26 4.75
N ASP A 724 11.00 -2.22 4.17
CA ASP A 724 11.49 -3.39 4.90
C ASP A 724 12.72 -3.07 5.77
N GLY A 725 13.14 -1.80 5.77
CA GLY A 725 14.22 -1.26 6.58
C GLY A 725 15.57 -1.27 5.89
N MET A 726 15.64 -1.55 4.59
CA MET A 726 16.91 -1.71 3.89
C MET A 726 17.09 -0.68 2.77
N LEU A 727 18.33 -0.30 2.51
CA LEU A 727 18.76 0.23 1.22
C LEU A 727 19.12 -0.97 0.34
N HIS A 728 18.51 -1.10 -0.83
CA HIS A 728 18.81 -2.15 -1.79
C HIS A 728 19.67 -1.62 -2.93
N ALA A 729 20.58 -2.47 -3.41
CA ALA A 729 21.32 -2.29 -4.64
C ALA A 729 20.92 -3.37 -5.64
N PHE A 730 20.46 -2.98 -6.82
CA PHE A 730 20.05 -3.89 -7.90
C PHE A 730 20.94 -3.72 -9.11
N ASN A 731 21.22 -4.81 -9.82
CA ASN A 731 21.78 -4.76 -11.16
C ASN A 731 20.80 -4.05 -12.09
N ALA A 732 21.23 -2.98 -12.74
CA ALA A 732 20.35 -2.15 -13.57
C ALA A 732 19.83 -2.85 -14.84
N GLU A 733 20.54 -3.87 -15.33
CA GLU A 733 20.16 -4.61 -16.55
C GLU A 733 19.23 -5.79 -16.24
N THR A 734 19.40 -6.45 -15.09
CA THR A 734 18.68 -7.70 -14.79
C THR A 734 17.69 -7.59 -13.63
N GLY A 735 17.74 -6.53 -12.81
CA GLY A 735 16.93 -6.41 -11.59
C GLY A 735 17.40 -7.27 -10.42
N ALA A 736 18.45 -8.07 -10.60
CA ALA A 736 18.95 -8.95 -9.55
C ALA A 736 19.59 -8.16 -8.40
N GLU A 737 19.21 -8.46 -7.16
CA GLU A 737 19.78 -7.81 -5.97
C GLU A 737 21.28 -8.11 -5.84
N LEU A 738 22.11 -7.07 -5.80
CA LEU A 738 23.55 -7.17 -5.55
C LEU A 738 23.81 -7.34 -4.05
N TRP A 739 23.19 -6.49 -3.24
CA TRP A 739 23.24 -6.49 -1.79
C TRP A 739 22.14 -5.58 -1.22
N ALA A 740 21.91 -5.69 0.09
CA ALA A 740 21.09 -4.77 0.86
C ALA A 740 21.84 -4.31 2.13
N TYR A 741 21.57 -3.08 2.59
CA TYR A 741 22.16 -2.49 3.79
C TYR A 741 21.05 -2.10 4.78
N VAL A 742 21.18 -2.50 6.04
CA VAL A 742 20.26 -2.17 7.13
C VAL A 742 20.89 -1.05 7.98
N PRO A 743 20.39 0.20 7.89
CA PRO A 743 20.83 1.26 8.79
C PRO A 743 20.52 0.90 10.24
N ARG A 744 21.46 1.13 11.17
CA ARG A 744 21.20 0.82 12.60
C ARG A 744 20.06 1.67 13.17
N LEU A 745 19.87 2.85 12.58
CA LEU A 745 18.82 3.82 12.92
C LEU A 745 17.39 3.24 12.81
N VAL A 746 17.15 2.24 11.95
CA VAL A 746 15.80 1.66 11.75
C VAL A 746 15.58 0.33 12.50
N MET A 747 16.65 -0.32 12.96
CA MET A 747 16.58 -1.61 13.67
C MET A 747 15.62 -1.64 14.87
N PRO A 748 15.47 -0.58 15.68
CA PRO A 748 14.50 -0.55 16.78
C PRO A 748 13.06 -0.85 16.37
N HIS A 749 12.70 -0.61 15.10
CA HIS A 749 11.34 -0.66 14.58
C HIS A 749 11.08 -1.84 13.63
N MET A 750 12.13 -2.48 13.10
CA MET A 750 11.99 -3.55 12.10
C MET A 750 11.22 -4.78 12.56
N HIS A 751 11.15 -5.08 13.87
CA HIS A 751 10.37 -6.22 14.38
C HIS A 751 8.88 -6.13 14.04
N VAL A 752 8.35 -4.92 13.82
CA VAL A 752 6.94 -4.67 13.47
C VAL A 752 6.60 -5.25 12.09
N LEU A 753 7.58 -5.41 11.18
CA LEU A 753 7.39 -6.02 9.86
C LEU A 753 6.90 -7.48 9.92
N ALA A 754 7.12 -8.15 11.05
CA ALA A 754 6.68 -9.52 11.30
C ALA A 754 5.27 -9.62 11.91
N ASP A 755 4.66 -8.48 12.27
CA ASP A 755 3.34 -8.41 12.89
C ASP A 755 2.23 -8.76 11.90
N LYS A 756 1.28 -9.63 12.30
CA LYS A 756 0.16 -10.01 11.44
C LYS A 756 -0.78 -8.84 11.15
N ASP A 757 -0.78 -7.82 12.00
CA ASP A 757 -1.53 -6.57 11.85
C ASP A 757 -0.70 -5.44 11.20
N TYR A 758 0.41 -5.77 10.52
CA TYR A 758 1.24 -4.75 9.84
C TYR A 758 0.45 -3.87 8.86
N ALA A 759 -0.61 -4.40 8.25
CA ALA A 759 -1.52 -3.64 7.39
C ALA A 759 -2.03 -2.34 8.05
N ASN A 760 -2.23 -2.34 9.37
CA ASN A 760 -2.69 -1.20 10.15
C ASN A 760 -1.59 -0.58 11.04
N ARG A 761 -0.41 -1.22 11.08
CA ARG A 761 0.76 -0.83 11.88
C ARG A 761 1.97 -0.50 11.02
N HIS A 762 1.75 -0.15 9.76
CA HIS A 762 2.79 0.24 8.82
C HIS A 762 3.66 1.35 9.40
N GLN A 763 4.94 1.28 9.08
CA GLN A 763 5.93 2.27 9.47
C GLN A 763 6.83 2.51 8.27
N PHE A 764 7.04 3.79 7.95
CA PHE A 764 8.19 4.18 7.16
C PHE A 764 9.47 3.79 7.90
N LEU A 765 10.45 3.24 7.19
CA LEU A 765 11.76 2.87 7.72
C LEU A 765 12.87 3.50 6.86
N THR A 766 13.37 2.80 5.85
CA THR A 766 14.39 3.37 4.95
C THR A 766 13.72 4.00 3.74
N ASP A 767 13.21 5.22 3.92
CA ASP A 767 12.31 5.87 2.96
C ASP A 767 12.93 7.10 2.26
N GLY A 768 14.11 7.55 2.69
CA GLY A 768 14.83 8.68 2.08
C GLY A 768 15.42 8.32 0.71
N ALA A 769 15.40 9.28 -0.22
CA ALA A 769 16.06 9.13 -1.51
C ALA A 769 17.61 9.18 -1.33
N PRO A 770 18.37 8.21 -1.86
CA PRO A 770 19.82 8.29 -1.86
C PRO A 770 20.33 9.41 -2.80
N THR A 771 21.50 9.95 -2.50
CA THR A 771 22.25 10.87 -3.36
C THR A 771 23.65 10.33 -3.56
N ILE A 772 24.21 10.53 -4.76
CA ILE A 772 25.52 10.03 -5.15
C ILE A 772 26.47 11.20 -5.40
N GLY A 773 27.73 11.05 -4.98
CA GLY A 773 28.80 11.98 -5.33
C GLY A 773 30.16 11.30 -5.39
N ASP A 774 31.02 11.76 -6.28
CA ASP A 774 32.42 11.35 -6.28
C ASP A 774 33.21 12.29 -5.36
N ILE A 775 33.97 11.73 -4.43
CA ILE A 775 34.81 12.48 -3.50
C ILE A 775 36.27 12.06 -3.63
N TYR A 776 37.17 12.99 -3.32
CA TYR A 776 38.56 12.67 -3.11
C TYR A 776 38.82 12.37 -1.65
N ALA A 777 39.13 11.11 -1.33
CA ALA A 777 39.30 10.67 0.05
C ALA A 777 40.67 10.00 0.27
N PRO A 778 41.41 10.32 1.34
CA PRO A 778 42.60 9.57 1.69
C PRO A 778 42.23 8.09 1.92
N SER A 779 42.94 7.16 1.27
CA SER A 779 42.62 5.71 1.30
C SER A 779 42.81 5.04 2.66
N GLY A 780 43.27 5.77 3.69
CA GLY A 780 43.76 5.20 4.95
C GLY A 780 45.08 4.45 4.80
N ARG A 781 45.65 4.34 3.58
CA ARG A 781 46.99 3.83 3.32
C ARG A 781 47.94 5.01 3.13
N ALA A 782 49.00 5.07 3.93
CA ALA A 782 49.98 6.16 3.86
C ALA A 782 50.50 6.33 2.42
N GLY A 783 50.33 7.52 1.84
CA GLY A 783 50.84 7.88 0.53
C GLY A 783 49.96 7.56 -0.68
N LYS A 784 48.74 7.01 -0.53
CA LYS A 784 47.80 6.80 -1.65
C LYS A 784 46.53 7.63 -1.51
N LYS A 785 46.39 8.58 -2.44
CA LYS A 785 45.20 9.40 -2.70
C LYS A 785 44.26 8.60 -3.61
N GLU A 786 42.99 8.41 -3.23
CA GLU A 786 42.04 7.61 -4.03
C GLU A 786 40.67 8.31 -4.13
N TRP A 787 40.11 8.33 -5.33
CA TRP A 787 38.74 8.78 -5.59
C TRP A 787 37.75 7.68 -5.22
N ALA A 788 36.57 8.06 -4.74
CA ALA A 788 35.49 7.14 -4.40
C ALA A 788 34.13 7.71 -4.80
N THR A 789 33.22 6.84 -5.24
CA THR A 789 31.80 7.17 -5.42
C THR A 789 31.07 6.82 -4.13
N ILE A 790 30.50 7.82 -3.47
CA ILE A 790 29.76 7.65 -2.21
C ILE A 790 28.26 7.79 -2.43
N LEU A 791 27.50 7.06 -1.61
CA LEU A 791 26.06 7.16 -1.48
C LEU A 791 25.73 7.72 -0.10
N VAL A 792 24.87 8.73 -0.05
CA VAL A 792 24.36 9.32 1.20
C VAL A 792 22.85 9.34 1.16
N ALA A 793 22.18 8.92 2.23
CA ALA A 793 20.73 8.95 2.30
C ALA A 793 20.24 9.30 3.71
N GLY A 794 19.09 9.98 3.76
CA GLY A 794 18.27 10.09 4.97
C GLY A 794 17.29 8.91 5.08
N LEU A 795 16.34 9.05 5.99
CA LEU A 795 15.26 8.10 6.27
C LEU A 795 13.87 8.69 6.09
N ASN A 796 13.74 9.98 5.70
CA ASN A 796 12.47 10.72 5.66
C ASN A 796 11.70 10.52 6.98
N ARG A 797 10.48 9.98 6.92
CA ARG A 797 9.65 9.70 8.10
C ARG A 797 10.12 8.52 8.93
N GLY A 798 10.96 7.64 8.38
CA GLY A 798 11.39 6.45 9.10
C GLY A 798 12.50 6.68 10.12
N GLY A 799 13.11 7.86 10.15
CA GLY A 799 14.07 8.19 11.21
C GLY A 799 14.74 9.54 11.10
N ARG A 800 15.50 9.86 12.17
CA ARG A 800 16.17 11.14 12.39
C ARG A 800 17.69 10.97 12.28
N GLY A 801 18.16 10.64 11.08
CA GLY A 801 19.57 10.43 10.83
C GLY A 801 19.89 10.21 9.36
N TYR A 802 21.15 10.41 9.02
CA TYR A 802 21.71 10.14 7.69
C TYR A 802 22.76 9.04 7.77
N TYR A 803 22.96 8.31 6.68
CA TYR A 803 24.01 7.30 6.56
C TYR A 803 24.72 7.41 5.22
N ALA A 804 25.97 6.93 5.17
CA ALA A 804 26.79 6.92 3.97
C ALA A 804 27.53 5.60 3.76
N LEU A 805 27.67 5.24 2.48
CA LEU A 805 28.39 4.06 1.99
C LEU A 805 29.30 4.46 0.83
N ASP A 806 30.44 3.78 0.71
CA ASP A 806 31.26 3.80 -0.50
C ASP A 806 30.74 2.71 -1.45
N VAL A 807 30.27 3.13 -2.62
CA VAL A 807 29.68 2.31 -3.67
C VAL A 807 30.48 2.38 -4.97
N THR A 808 31.79 2.67 -4.87
CA THR A 808 32.71 2.70 -6.00
C THR A 808 32.70 1.37 -6.75
N ASP A 809 32.74 0.27 -6.00
CA ASP A 809 32.48 -1.07 -6.50
C ASP A 809 31.01 -1.44 -6.16
N PRO A 810 30.12 -1.53 -7.17
CA PRO A 810 28.71 -1.82 -6.94
C PRO A 810 28.46 -3.22 -6.35
N GLU A 811 29.41 -4.15 -6.45
CA GLU A 811 29.27 -5.51 -5.90
C GLU A 811 29.87 -5.66 -4.49
N ALA A 812 30.70 -4.70 -4.06
CA ALA A 812 31.44 -4.73 -2.80
C ALA A 812 31.40 -3.37 -2.07
N PRO A 813 30.25 -2.99 -1.49
CA PRO A 813 30.11 -1.72 -0.79
C PRO A 813 30.98 -1.68 0.47
N ARG A 814 31.26 -0.48 0.98
CA ARG A 814 31.97 -0.29 2.25
C ARG A 814 31.23 0.69 3.15
N ALA A 815 31.15 0.37 4.44
CA ALA A 815 30.61 1.27 5.45
C ALA A 815 31.44 2.56 5.53
N MET A 816 30.78 3.71 5.69
CA MET A 816 31.46 4.97 5.96
C MET A 816 31.07 5.57 7.30
N TRP A 817 29.80 5.93 7.48
CA TRP A 817 29.31 6.55 8.72
C TRP A 817 27.78 6.56 8.76
N GLU A 818 27.25 6.68 9.98
CA GLU A 818 25.87 7.06 10.26
C GLU A 818 25.91 8.25 11.23
N PHE A 819 25.05 9.23 11.03
CA PHE A 819 25.05 10.48 11.79
C PHE A 819 23.66 10.81 12.32
N THR A 820 23.62 11.26 13.58
CA THR A 820 22.44 11.78 14.29
C THR A 820 22.87 12.95 15.16
N ASP A 821 21.95 13.87 15.44
CA ASP A 821 22.13 15.01 16.34
C ASP A 821 20.82 15.32 17.07
N THR A 822 20.89 15.95 18.24
CA THR A 822 19.68 16.24 19.05
C THR A 822 18.71 17.20 18.35
N ASP A 823 19.22 18.12 17.53
CA ASP A 823 18.41 19.11 16.79
C ASP A 823 18.02 18.66 15.37
N MET A 824 18.25 17.39 15.04
CA MET A 824 17.85 16.81 13.75
C MET A 824 16.46 16.20 13.84
N GLY A 825 15.53 16.58 12.97
CA GLY A 825 14.21 15.98 12.80
C GLY A 825 14.16 14.86 11.78
N TYR A 826 12.98 14.60 11.23
CA TYR A 826 12.76 13.70 10.10
C TYR A 826 13.47 14.25 8.86
N THR A 827 14.21 13.39 8.18
CA THR A 827 15.26 13.76 7.22
C THR A 827 14.73 13.93 5.80
N TYR A 828 13.67 14.73 5.65
CA TYR A 828 13.10 15.13 4.35
C TYR A 828 13.99 16.09 3.54
N GLY A 829 15.09 16.58 4.13
CA GLY A 829 16.10 17.35 3.43
C GLY A 829 16.98 16.47 2.54
N ASN A 830 17.30 16.93 1.34
CA ASN A 830 18.23 16.23 0.44
C ASN A 830 19.69 16.49 0.85
N PRO A 831 20.54 15.45 0.93
CA PRO A 831 21.97 15.66 1.12
C PRO A 831 22.64 16.22 -0.15
N ILE A 832 23.68 17.03 0.00
CA ILE A 832 24.53 17.53 -1.09
C ILE A 832 25.98 17.14 -0.84
N VAL A 833 26.62 16.51 -1.81
CA VAL A 833 28.06 16.19 -1.80
C VAL A 833 28.82 17.28 -2.56
N THR A 834 29.72 18.00 -1.88
CA THR A 834 30.43 19.16 -2.44
C THR A 834 31.81 19.35 -1.82
N LYS A 835 32.55 20.38 -2.24
CA LYS A 835 33.80 20.84 -1.62
C LYS A 835 33.64 22.18 -0.91
N LEU A 836 34.37 22.33 0.19
CA LEU A 836 34.73 23.62 0.77
C LEU A 836 35.86 24.26 -0.02
N LYS A 837 36.03 25.57 0.10
CA LYS A 837 37.08 26.38 -0.56
C LYS A 837 38.50 25.88 -0.30
N ASN A 838 38.73 25.24 0.84
CA ASN A 838 40.04 24.65 1.18
C ASN A 838 40.30 23.27 0.51
N GLY A 839 39.37 22.77 -0.29
CA GLY A 839 39.45 21.48 -0.98
C GLY A 839 38.91 20.28 -0.19
N THR A 840 38.38 20.50 1.01
CA THR A 840 37.79 19.42 1.83
C THR A 840 36.43 19.01 1.25
N TRP A 841 36.27 17.73 0.91
CA TRP A 841 34.98 17.16 0.53
C TRP A 841 34.05 17.04 1.73
N VAL A 842 32.83 17.54 1.57
CA VAL A 842 31.81 17.61 2.61
C VAL A 842 30.46 17.11 2.13
N VAL A 843 29.63 16.72 3.10
CA VAL A 843 28.22 16.42 2.90
C VAL A 843 27.41 17.45 3.68
N LEU A 844 26.47 18.08 3.00
CA LEU A 844 25.57 19.09 3.55
C LEU A 844 24.16 18.52 3.67
N PHE A 845 23.46 18.78 4.76
CA PHE A 845 22.03 18.49 4.90
C PHE A 845 21.40 19.39 5.97
N SER A 846 20.09 19.59 5.88
CA SER A 846 19.34 20.39 6.85
C SER A 846 18.93 19.59 8.09
N SER A 847 18.45 20.32 9.10
CA SER A 847 17.85 19.76 10.31
C SER A 847 16.59 18.95 10.04
N GLY A 848 15.89 19.16 8.93
CA GLY A 848 14.65 18.44 8.63
C GLY A 848 13.48 18.85 9.53
N TYR A 849 12.43 18.04 9.52
CA TYR A 849 11.10 18.39 10.06
C TYR A 849 10.81 17.77 11.43
N ASN A 850 9.99 18.42 12.24
CA ASN A 850 9.71 18.04 13.63
C ASN A 850 11.00 17.88 14.45
N ASN A 851 11.94 18.80 14.22
CA ASN A 851 13.24 18.80 14.86
C ASN A 851 13.22 19.36 16.31
N ASN A 852 12.01 19.62 16.83
CA ASN A 852 11.71 19.85 18.24
C ASN A 852 11.54 18.54 19.04
N MET A 853 11.40 17.38 18.38
CA MET A 853 11.27 16.11 19.06
C MET A 853 12.58 15.62 19.69
N GLY A 854 12.51 14.71 20.67
CA GLY A 854 13.69 14.07 21.29
C GLY A 854 14.70 15.03 21.91
N GLY A 855 14.25 16.19 22.38
CA GLY A 855 15.07 17.20 23.04
C GLY A 855 15.66 18.28 22.12
N GLY A 856 15.29 18.30 20.83
CA GLY A 856 15.73 19.34 19.89
C GLY A 856 15.05 20.69 20.12
N ASN A 857 15.69 21.76 19.64
CA ASN A 857 15.26 23.15 19.86
C ASN A 857 14.17 23.67 18.90
N GLY A 858 13.85 22.94 17.82
CA GLY A 858 12.91 23.37 16.79
C GLY A 858 13.43 24.44 15.82
N ASN A 859 14.67 24.90 15.98
CA ASN A 859 15.29 25.89 15.08
C ASN A 859 15.91 25.22 13.85
N GLY A 860 16.00 25.92 12.72
CA GLY A 860 16.60 25.40 11.50
C GLY A 860 18.12 25.34 11.61
N HIS A 861 18.73 24.24 11.14
CA HIS A 861 20.18 24.10 11.08
C HIS A 861 20.64 23.54 9.74
N LEU A 862 21.76 24.04 9.22
CA LEU A 862 22.53 23.40 8.15
C LEU A 862 23.73 22.68 8.77
N TYR A 863 23.86 21.38 8.51
CA TYR A 863 24.97 20.56 8.95
C TYR A 863 26.00 20.44 7.83
N VAL A 864 27.28 20.57 8.18
CA VAL A 864 28.43 20.39 7.29
C VAL A 864 29.29 19.28 7.87
N LEU A 865 29.32 18.12 7.22
CA LEU A 865 30.10 16.96 7.67
C LEU A 865 31.26 16.70 6.72
N ASN A 866 32.36 16.19 7.25
CA ASN A 866 33.40 15.61 6.41
C ASN A 866 32.82 14.41 5.65
N ALA A 867 32.91 14.42 4.31
CA ALA A 867 32.25 13.42 3.49
C ALA A 867 32.78 11.99 3.75
N ARG A 868 34.06 11.84 4.11
CA ARG A 868 34.68 10.54 4.33
C ARG A 868 34.38 9.98 5.72
N THR A 869 34.46 10.79 6.76
CA THR A 869 34.43 10.33 8.15
C THR A 869 33.10 10.56 8.85
N GLY A 870 32.22 11.39 8.29
CA GLY A 870 30.98 11.81 8.95
C GLY A 870 31.20 12.73 10.15
N ALA A 871 32.44 13.20 10.37
CA ALA A 871 32.74 14.13 11.46
C ALA A 871 32.09 15.48 11.18
N LEU A 872 31.36 16.01 12.17
CA LEU A 872 30.75 17.33 12.11
C LEU A 872 31.85 18.41 12.01
N ILE A 873 31.80 19.22 10.95
CA ILE A 873 32.69 20.38 10.73
C ILE A 873 32.00 21.64 11.23
N SER A 874 30.74 21.85 10.82
CA SER A 874 29.97 23.03 11.22
C SER A 874 28.48 22.69 11.34
N LYS A 875 27.80 23.40 12.25
CA LYS A 875 26.35 23.38 12.44
C LYS A 875 25.88 24.84 12.49
N ILE A 876 25.28 25.28 11.39
CA ILE A 876 24.92 26.68 11.16
C ILE A 876 23.44 26.86 11.50
N ALA A 877 23.12 27.68 12.50
CA ALA A 877 21.75 27.92 12.95
C ALA A 877 21.10 29.10 12.20
N THR A 878 19.79 29.04 11.99
CA THR A 878 19.01 30.11 11.35
C THR A 878 18.47 31.13 12.36
N PHE A 879 18.68 32.42 12.12
CA PHE A 879 18.15 33.53 12.92
C PHE A 879 17.41 34.54 12.04
N THR A 880 16.22 34.98 12.46
CA THR A 880 15.47 35.98 11.71
C THR A 880 16.12 37.36 11.79
N THR A 881 15.68 38.31 10.97
CA THR A 881 16.26 39.67 10.92
C THR A 881 16.27 40.43 12.25
N ASP A 882 15.44 40.04 13.23
CA ASP A 882 15.41 40.61 14.58
C ASP A 882 16.39 39.93 15.57
N GLY A 883 17.13 38.91 15.12
CA GLY A 883 18.06 38.12 15.92
C GLY A 883 17.43 36.96 16.68
N ALA A 884 16.12 36.73 16.56
CA ALA A 884 15.47 35.57 17.16
C ALA A 884 15.75 34.28 16.37
N PRO A 885 15.80 33.09 17.02
CA PRO A 885 15.78 31.81 16.30
C PRO A 885 14.60 31.74 15.34
N ALA A 886 14.82 31.20 14.14
CA ALA A 886 13.75 31.07 13.14
C ALA A 886 12.61 30.16 13.60
N GLY A 887 12.95 29.10 14.34
CA GLY A 887 11.99 28.16 14.92
C GLY A 887 12.20 27.95 16.41
N THR A 888 11.16 27.43 17.06
CA THR A 888 11.13 27.12 18.50
C THR A 888 10.54 25.74 18.73
N THR A 889 10.60 25.23 19.96
CA THR A 889 10.01 23.93 20.30
C THR A 889 8.50 23.87 20.10
N GLY A 890 7.79 24.99 20.28
CA GLY A 890 6.34 25.07 20.03
C GLY A 890 6.00 25.33 18.57
N ASN A 891 6.82 26.08 17.85
CA ASN A 891 6.61 26.40 16.44
C ASN A 891 7.92 26.17 15.68
N PRO A 892 8.23 24.90 15.33
CA PRO A 892 9.47 24.57 14.68
C PRO A 892 9.55 25.22 13.29
N SER A 893 10.76 25.57 12.85
CA SER A 893 10.97 26.14 11.52
C SER A 893 10.83 25.09 10.42
N ASP A 894 11.22 23.84 10.71
CA ASP A 894 11.20 22.71 9.79
C ASP A 894 11.94 23.04 8.48
N LEU A 895 13.25 23.34 8.59
CA LEU A 895 14.12 23.60 7.45
C LEU A 895 14.25 22.36 6.57
N GLY A 896 13.80 22.45 5.31
CA GLY A 896 13.63 21.32 4.40
C GLY A 896 14.78 21.13 3.40
N ALA A 897 14.43 20.90 2.15
CA ALA A 897 15.35 20.67 1.05
C ALA A 897 16.30 21.86 0.79
N ILE A 898 17.52 21.56 0.34
CA ILE A 898 18.61 22.50 0.12
C ILE A 898 19.15 22.42 -1.31
N ASN A 899 19.68 23.53 -1.83
CA ASN A 899 20.42 23.55 -3.10
C ASN A 899 21.70 24.39 -3.00
N GLY A 900 22.77 23.97 -3.67
CA GLY A 900 24.08 24.62 -3.63
C GLY A 900 24.38 25.40 -4.91
N TRP A 901 24.86 26.63 -4.78
CA TRP A 901 25.42 27.37 -5.91
C TRP A 901 26.86 26.95 -6.17
N VAL A 902 27.11 26.43 -7.36
CA VAL A 902 28.44 26.05 -7.83
C VAL A 902 28.78 26.91 -9.04
N GLU A 903 29.80 27.75 -8.92
CA GLU A 903 30.20 28.66 -10.01
C GLU A 903 30.79 27.89 -11.20
N ARG A 904 31.48 26.78 -10.92
CA ARG A 904 32.17 25.94 -11.91
C ARG A 904 31.93 24.46 -11.60
N THR A 905 31.18 23.80 -12.46
CA THR A 905 30.81 22.37 -12.31
C THR A 905 32.00 21.42 -12.35
N PHE A 906 33.13 21.82 -12.94
CA PHE A 906 34.38 21.05 -12.96
C PHE A 906 35.22 21.20 -11.67
N ASP A 907 34.81 22.06 -10.74
CA ASP A 907 35.40 22.16 -9.41
C ASP A 907 34.42 21.65 -8.34
N ASN A 908 33.10 21.80 -8.49
CA ASN A 908 32.12 21.35 -7.49
C ASN A 908 32.37 21.92 -6.08
N THR A 909 32.87 23.15 -6.01
CA THR A 909 32.96 23.94 -4.78
C THR A 909 31.67 24.74 -4.64
N THR A 910 30.92 24.50 -3.56
CA THR A 910 29.68 25.25 -3.28
C THR A 910 30.03 26.57 -2.62
N GLU A 911 29.71 27.69 -3.26
CA GLU A 911 29.98 29.02 -2.70
C GLU A 911 28.91 29.46 -1.69
N ARG A 912 27.69 28.93 -1.82
CA ARG A 912 26.53 29.25 -0.98
C ARG A 912 25.44 28.22 -1.12
N VAL A 913 24.63 28.05 -0.08
CA VAL A 913 23.51 27.10 -0.03
C VAL A 913 22.21 27.86 0.17
N TYR A 914 21.15 27.46 -0.51
CA TYR A 914 19.82 28.04 -0.36
C TYR A 914 18.84 27.00 0.19
N ALA A 915 17.95 27.40 1.09
CA ALA A 915 16.96 26.52 1.71
C ALA A 915 15.68 27.26 2.09
N GLY A 916 14.53 26.62 1.90
CA GLY A 916 13.24 27.08 2.43
C GLY A 916 12.83 26.35 3.71
N ASP A 917 11.96 26.98 4.50
CA ASP A 917 11.37 26.37 5.70
C ASP A 917 9.83 26.44 5.71
N MET A 918 9.19 25.73 6.63
CA MET A 918 7.71 25.69 6.71
C MET A 918 7.09 26.97 7.27
N LEU A 919 7.90 27.89 7.80
CA LEU A 919 7.48 29.22 8.21
C LEU A 919 7.62 30.24 7.06
N GLY A 920 7.88 29.76 5.85
CA GLY A 920 7.99 30.54 4.63
C GLY A 920 9.25 31.37 4.54
N ASN A 921 10.24 31.15 5.39
CA ASN A 921 11.51 31.86 5.28
C ASN A 921 12.39 31.18 4.22
N LEU A 922 13.18 32.01 3.54
CA LEU A 922 14.19 31.57 2.60
C LEU A 922 15.57 32.00 3.09
N TRP A 923 16.48 31.05 3.15
CA TRP A 923 17.80 31.21 3.74
C TRP A 923 18.89 31.13 2.67
N ARG A 924 19.94 31.93 2.85
CA ARG A 924 21.24 31.74 2.21
C ARG A 924 22.26 31.43 3.28
N PHE A 925 22.96 30.32 3.12
CA PHE A 925 24.08 29.93 3.96
C PHE A 925 25.40 30.15 3.24
N ASP A 926 26.37 30.66 3.98
CA ASP A 926 27.73 30.84 3.55
C ASP A 926 28.65 29.89 4.34
N ILE A 927 28.90 28.73 3.76
CA ILE A 927 29.60 27.63 4.43
C ILE A 927 31.12 27.83 4.53
N ASP A 928 31.66 28.88 3.91
CA ASP A 928 33.09 29.14 3.75
C ASP A 928 33.48 30.59 4.09
N ASP A 929 32.59 31.34 4.76
CA ASP A 929 32.81 32.74 5.19
C ASP A 929 33.27 33.65 4.02
N ASN A 930 32.62 33.49 2.87
CA ASN A 930 32.86 34.24 1.64
C ASN A 930 32.11 35.59 1.59
N LEU A 931 31.08 35.78 2.42
CA LEU A 931 30.14 36.88 2.42
C LEU A 931 30.06 37.49 3.83
N GLY A 932 30.18 38.81 3.94
CA GLY A 932 30.07 39.48 5.23
C GLY A 932 28.63 39.54 5.78
N PRO A 933 28.45 39.72 7.10
CA PRO A 933 29.51 39.88 8.11
C PRO A 933 30.10 38.54 8.57
N ASP A 934 31.41 38.50 8.74
CA ASP A 934 32.16 37.32 9.19
C ASP A 934 31.57 36.74 10.49
N GLY A 935 31.41 35.41 10.53
CA GLY A 935 30.83 34.70 11.67
C GLY A 935 29.30 34.77 11.78
N ASN A 936 28.62 35.19 10.71
CA ASN A 936 27.18 34.98 10.53
C ASN A 936 26.91 34.23 9.22
N GLU A 937 26.95 32.91 9.29
CA GLU A 937 26.92 32.05 8.11
C GLU A 937 25.50 31.80 7.57
N ALA A 938 24.45 32.41 8.15
CA ALA A 938 23.06 32.29 7.68
C ALA A 938 22.35 33.65 7.57
N LEU A 939 21.83 33.95 6.38
CA LEU A 939 21.00 35.13 6.11
C LEU A 939 19.57 34.73 5.77
N GLN A 940 18.59 35.30 6.48
CA GLN A 940 17.19 35.28 6.06
C GLN A 940 17.01 36.20 4.85
N MET A 941 17.12 35.64 3.64
CA MET A 941 17.03 36.42 2.41
C MET A 941 15.67 37.05 2.20
N ALA A 942 14.61 36.29 2.44
CA ALA A 942 13.25 36.72 2.17
C ALA A 942 12.22 35.86 2.93
N ARG A 943 10.95 36.25 2.83
CA ARG A 943 9.80 35.47 3.29
C ARG A 943 8.75 35.33 2.19
N ALA A 944 8.27 34.12 1.95
CA ALA A 944 7.11 33.86 1.11
C ALA A 944 5.82 34.06 1.92
N THR A 945 4.91 34.89 1.42
CA THR A 945 3.64 35.21 2.09
C THR A 945 2.50 35.29 1.10
N ALA A 946 1.31 34.87 1.54
CA ALA A 946 0.08 35.11 0.82
C ALA A 946 -0.27 36.62 0.84
N SER A 947 -1.32 37.01 0.12
CA SER A 947 -1.75 38.41 0.02
C SER A 947 -2.19 39.03 1.36
N ASP A 948 -2.61 38.20 2.31
CA ASP A 948 -2.99 38.61 3.67
C ASP A 948 -1.81 38.68 4.66
N GLY A 949 -0.59 38.39 4.18
CA GLY A 949 0.63 38.37 4.99
C GLY A 949 0.87 37.06 5.74
N SER A 950 -0.02 36.06 5.62
CA SER A 950 0.22 34.74 6.19
C SER A 950 1.44 34.08 5.52
N PRO A 951 2.31 33.39 6.29
CA PRO A 951 3.42 32.65 5.71
C PRO A 951 2.95 31.54 4.78
N GLN A 952 3.69 31.31 3.69
CA GLN A 952 3.47 30.19 2.79
C GLN A 952 4.60 29.16 2.99
N PRO A 953 4.30 27.91 3.36
CA PRO A 953 5.34 26.91 3.64
C PRO A 953 6.14 26.58 2.38
N ILE A 954 7.45 26.32 2.52
CA ILE A 954 8.32 25.90 1.42
C ILE A 954 8.83 24.49 1.73
N THR A 955 8.38 23.50 0.98
CA THR A 955 8.76 22.08 1.16
C THR A 955 9.67 21.54 0.05
N THR A 956 9.71 22.22 -1.09
CA THR A 956 10.50 21.79 -2.26
C THR A 956 11.89 22.41 -2.27
N LYS A 957 12.81 21.75 -2.96
CA LYS A 957 14.17 22.25 -3.17
C LYS A 957 14.13 23.56 -3.98
N PRO A 958 14.79 24.65 -3.53
CA PRO A 958 14.97 25.84 -4.36
C PRO A 958 15.72 25.51 -5.66
N GLU A 959 15.22 25.95 -6.81
CA GLU A 959 15.90 25.74 -8.10
C GLU A 959 16.73 26.98 -8.46
N LEU A 960 17.96 26.73 -8.91
CA LEU A 960 18.95 27.78 -9.17
C LEU A 960 19.17 27.96 -10.67
N SER A 961 19.26 29.21 -11.11
CA SER A 961 19.56 29.60 -12.50
C SER A 961 20.42 30.86 -12.50
N GLU A 962 20.85 31.34 -13.67
CA GLU A 962 21.62 32.58 -13.79
C GLU A 962 20.90 33.54 -14.75
N VAL A 963 21.04 34.84 -14.54
CA VAL A 963 20.68 35.86 -15.53
C VAL A 963 21.79 36.88 -15.68
N LYS A 964 22.03 37.32 -16.90
CA LYS A 964 22.95 38.41 -17.19
C LYS A 964 22.18 39.72 -17.37
N SER A 965 22.57 40.75 -16.64
CA SER A 965 22.01 42.10 -16.76
C SER A 965 23.16 43.11 -16.87
N GLY A 966 23.33 43.68 -18.06
CA GLY A 966 24.53 44.46 -18.40
C GLY A 966 25.80 43.60 -18.37
N ALA A 967 26.79 44.00 -17.55
CA ALA A 967 28.02 43.24 -17.34
C ALA A 967 27.94 42.26 -16.16
N THR A 968 26.89 42.33 -15.35
CA THR A 968 26.77 41.57 -14.10
C THR A 968 25.92 40.31 -14.31
N ARG A 969 26.35 39.20 -13.70
CA ARG A 969 25.56 37.97 -13.61
C ARG A 969 24.95 37.88 -12.23
N TYR A 970 23.67 37.54 -12.17
CA TYR A 970 22.95 37.33 -10.92
C TYR A 970 22.45 35.89 -10.85
N PRO A 971 22.64 35.22 -9.70
CA PRO A 971 21.91 34.00 -9.37
C PRO A 971 20.43 34.30 -9.30
N LEU A 972 19.63 33.46 -9.94
CA LEU A 972 18.19 33.40 -9.79
C LEU A 972 17.82 32.25 -8.87
N ILE A 973 16.91 32.53 -7.94
CA ILE A 973 16.35 31.54 -7.02
C ILE A 973 14.86 31.43 -7.36
N SER A 974 14.48 30.25 -7.83
CA SER A 974 13.10 29.87 -8.07
C SER A 974 12.61 28.99 -6.91
N LEU A 975 11.44 29.31 -6.35
CA LEU A 975 10.77 28.49 -5.33
C LEU A 975 9.27 28.40 -5.60
N GLY A 976 8.69 27.25 -5.27
CA GLY A 976 7.25 27.05 -5.20
C GLY A 976 6.82 26.88 -3.74
N THR A 977 5.68 27.44 -3.38
CA THR A 977 5.14 27.30 -2.02
C THR A 977 4.04 26.24 -1.96
N GLY A 978 3.90 25.62 -0.80
CA GLY A 978 3.00 24.52 -0.57
C GLY A 978 3.57 23.44 0.34
N ARG A 979 2.66 22.66 0.94
CA ARG A 979 2.98 21.40 1.60
C ARG A 979 1.87 20.37 1.39
N LEU A 980 2.28 19.11 1.32
CA LEU A 980 1.41 17.94 1.26
C LEU A 980 2.14 16.80 1.98
N LEU A 981 2.10 16.84 3.31
CA LEU A 981 2.85 15.92 4.19
C LEU A 981 1.91 15.17 5.14
N GLY A 982 0.78 15.77 5.51
CA GLY A 982 -0.15 15.25 6.50
C GLY A 982 -1.62 15.49 6.17
N SER A 983 -2.48 14.84 6.93
CA SER A 983 -3.95 14.89 6.76
C SER A 983 -4.52 16.30 6.80
N SER A 984 -3.91 17.19 7.58
CA SER A 984 -4.29 18.59 7.65
C SER A 984 -4.17 19.34 6.32
N ASP A 985 -3.33 18.87 5.41
CA ASP A 985 -3.02 19.57 4.16
C ASP A 985 -4.09 19.37 3.08
N LEU A 986 -4.84 18.26 3.13
CA LEU A 986 -5.88 17.92 2.14
C LEU A 986 -7.03 18.93 2.10
N GLY A 987 -7.32 19.56 3.23
CA GLY A 987 -8.37 20.58 3.37
C GLY A 987 -7.86 22.02 3.33
N ASP A 988 -6.55 22.24 3.19
CA ASP A 988 -5.97 23.58 3.17
C ASP A 988 -6.25 24.27 1.84
N THR A 989 -6.84 25.46 1.90
CA THR A 989 -7.22 26.26 0.74
C THR A 989 -6.37 27.52 0.56
N GLN A 990 -5.29 27.69 1.33
CA GLN A 990 -4.39 28.84 1.22
C GLN A 990 -3.85 28.94 -0.22
N VAL A 991 -3.98 30.12 -0.84
CA VAL A 991 -3.39 30.39 -2.15
C VAL A 991 -1.87 30.29 -2.03
N GLN A 992 -1.26 29.46 -2.88
CA GLN A 992 0.19 29.30 -2.99
C GLN A 992 0.73 30.09 -4.20
N SER A 993 2.05 30.26 -4.26
CA SER A 993 2.70 31.03 -5.31
C SER A 993 4.02 30.40 -5.75
N ILE A 994 4.42 30.74 -6.98
CA ILE A 994 5.76 30.47 -7.51
C ILE A 994 6.48 31.80 -7.61
N TYR A 995 7.73 31.85 -7.13
CA TYR A 995 8.59 33.04 -7.16
C TYR A 995 9.87 32.72 -7.91
N THR A 996 10.38 33.70 -8.66
CA THR A 996 11.78 33.71 -9.11
C THR A 996 12.36 35.10 -8.90
N PHE A 997 13.48 35.22 -8.22
CA PHE A 997 14.09 36.51 -7.91
C PHE A 997 15.62 36.40 -7.88
N LYS A 998 16.30 37.55 -8.03
CA LYS A 998 17.76 37.59 -8.08
C LYS A 998 18.39 37.73 -6.70
N ASP A 999 19.46 36.99 -6.45
CA ASP A 999 20.36 37.26 -5.33
C ASP A 999 21.39 38.32 -5.73
N THR A 1000 21.42 39.44 -5.00
CA THR A 1000 22.39 40.52 -5.21
C THR A 1000 23.65 40.37 -4.35
N LEU A 1001 23.75 39.29 -3.58
CA LEU A 1001 24.77 39.05 -2.55
C LEU A 1001 24.76 40.09 -1.43
N SER A 1002 23.63 40.80 -1.28
CA SER A 1002 23.39 41.71 -0.15
C SER A 1002 23.34 40.94 1.17
N ASN A 1003 23.70 41.61 2.27
CA ASN A 1003 23.51 41.16 3.64
C ASN A 1003 22.19 41.68 4.25
N VAL A 1004 21.31 42.28 3.45
CA VAL A 1004 20.01 42.80 3.86
C VAL A 1004 18.90 41.91 3.30
N SER A 1005 17.93 41.58 4.15
CA SER A 1005 16.74 40.83 3.76
C SER A 1005 15.85 41.64 2.81
N MET A 1006 15.24 40.95 1.84
CA MET A 1006 14.16 41.47 0.99
C MET A 1006 12.81 41.51 1.73
N GLY A 1007 12.71 40.93 2.94
CA GLY A 1007 11.43 40.81 3.63
C GLY A 1007 10.40 39.99 2.84
N PRO A 1008 9.09 40.30 2.92
CA PRO A 1008 8.06 39.57 2.19
C PRO A 1008 8.19 39.72 0.66
N LEU A 1009 8.49 38.64 -0.06
CA LEU A 1009 8.77 38.66 -1.51
C LEU A 1009 7.66 39.35 -2.30
N ARG A 1010 6.40 38.95 -2.06
CA ARG A 1010 5.24 39.51 -2.75
C ARG A 1010 5.14 41.04 -2.61
N ALA A 1011 5.50 41.59 -1.45
CA ALA A 1011 5.40 43.01 -1.15
C ALA A 1011 6.69 43.79 -1.46
N HIS A 1012 7.77 43.10 -1.84
CA HIS A 1012 9.06 43.73 -2.09
C HIS A 1012 9.00 44.63 -3.35
N PRO A 1013 9.48 45.88 -3.28
CA PRO A 1013 9.55 46.76 -4.44
C PRO A 1013 10.33 46.15 -5.60
N GLY A 1014 9.72 46.10 -6.78
CA GLY A 1014 10.37 45.56 -7.98
C GLY A 1014 10.14 44.06 -8.23
N MET A 1015 9.30 43.38 -7.45
CA MET A 1015 8.74 42.09 -7.85
C MET A 1015 7.58 42.29 -8.83
N VAL A 1016 7.60 41.57 -9.96
CA VAL A 1016 6.58 41.65 -11.01
C VAL A 1016 5.54 40.54 -10.85
N ALA A 1017 4.28 40.91 -10.69
CA ALA A 1017 3.18 39.95 -10.63
C ALA A 1017 2.76 39.50 -12.03
N GLN A 1018 2.72 38.19 -12.28
CA GLN A 1018 2.10 37.58 -13.45
C GLN A 1018 0.71 37.03 -13.08
N SER A 1019 -0.24 37.12 -14.00
CA SER A 1019 -1.63 36.70 -13.78
C SER A 1019 -1.99 35.52 -14.68
N LEU A 1020 -2.36 34.39 -14.05
CA LEU A 1020 -2.83 33.20 -14.77
C LEU A 1020 -4.17 33.47 -15.48
N GLY A 1021 -4.32 32.90 -16.68
CA GLY A 1021 -5.58 32.79 -17.41
C GLY A 1021 -5.84 31.34 -17.83
N ALA A 1022 -7.11 30.96 -18.00
CA ALA A 1022 -7.50 29.61 -18.43
C ALA A 1022 -8.04 29.62 -19.86
N PHE A 1023 -7.81 28.54 -20.60
CA PHE A 1023 -8.40 28.29 -21.92
C PHE A 1023 -8.39 26.79 -22.26
N THR A 1024 -8.95 26.43 -23.40
CA THR A 1024 -8.90 25.07 -23.96
C THR A 1024 -8.08 25.10 -25.23
N THR A 1025 -7.10 24.21 -25.33
CA THR A 1025 -6.27 24.06 -26.53
C THR A 1025 -7.05 23.45 -27.69
N ASN A 1026 -6.54 23.60 -28.91
CA ASN A 1026 -7.19 23.09 -30.13
C ASN A 1026 -7.49 21.57 -30.13
N ASP A 1027 -6.79 20.76 -29.34
CA ASP A 1027 -7.02 19.31 -29.18
C ASP A 1027 -8.07 18.98 -28.09
N GLY A 1028 -8.65 20.01 -27.45
CA GLY A 1028 -9.64 19.87 -26.40
C GLY A 1028 -9.07 19.79 -24.98
N ARG A 1029 -7.74 19.87 -24.79
CA ARG A 1029 -7.12 19.78 -23.47
C ARG A 1029 -7.21 21.10 -22.69
N ALA A 1030 -7.57 21.02 -21.42
CA ALA A 1030 -7.57 22.17 -20.52
C ALA A 1030 -6.13 22.69 -20.31
N ALA A 1031 -5.94 24.01 -20.48
CA ALA A 1031 -4.65 24.67 -20.44
C ALA A 1031 -4.72 26.01 -19.68
N ARG A 1032 -3.55 26.51 -19.28
CA ARG A 1032 -3.41 27.88 -18.73
C ARG A 1032 -2.39 28.68 -19.51
N THR A 1033 -2.50 30.00 -19.42
CA THR A 1033 -1.61 31.01 -20.01
C THR A 1033 -1.38 32.14 -19.02
N ILE A 1034 -0.63 33.18 -19.42
CA ILE A 1034 -0.59 34.47 -18.73
C ILE A 1034 -1.47 35.46 -19.50
N ALA A 1035 -2.56 35.95 -18.87
CA ALA A 1035 -3.59 36.72 -19.55
C ALA A 1035 -3.11 38.10 -20.05
N SER A 1036 -2.16 38.72 -19.35
CA SER A 1036 -1.55 40.01 -19.70
C SER A 1036 -0.08 40.03 -19.23
N PRO A 1037 0.86 39.46 -19.99
CA PRO A 1037 2.25 39.33 -19.56
C PRO A 1037 2.91 40.68 -19.26
N ALA A 1038 3.39 40.85 -18.03
CA ALA A 1038 4.16 42.04 -17.66
C ALA A 1038 5.67 41.81 -17.94
N PRO A 1039 6.40 42.78 -18.52
CA PRO A 1039 7.82 42.60 -18.80
C PRO A 1039 8.65 42.61 -17.51
N VAL A 1040 9.66 41.74 -17.44
CA VAL A 1040 10.65 41.68 -16.36
C VAL A 1040 11.99 42.26 -16.83
N LEU A 1041 12.37 43.40 -16.27
CA LEU A 1041 13.62 44.13 -16.54
C LEU A 1041 14.61 43.93 -15.39
N TRP A 1042 15.47 42.92 -15.51
CA TRP A 1042 16.45 42.53 -14.49
C TRP A 1042 17.46 43.62 -14.09
N SER A 1043 17.58 44.70 -14.86
CA SER A 1043 18.38 45.88 -14.49
C SER A 1043 17.80 46.68 -13.32
N SER A 1044 16.47 46.69 -13.15
CA SER A 1044 15.78 47.52 -12.15
C SER A 1044 14.83 46.73 -11.25
N GLN A 1045 14.40 45.55 -11.68
CA GLN A 1045 13.48 44.70 -10.93
C GLN A 1045 14.22 43.59 -10.18
N ALA A 1046 13.56 43.08 -9.14
CA ALA A 1046 14.07 42.06 -8.25
C ALA A 1046 13.70 40.64 -8.72
N GLY A 1047 12.60 40.49 -9.45
CA GLY A 1047 12.11 39.19 -9.90
C GLY A 1047 10.65 39.22 -10.32
N TRP A 1048 10.03 38.06 -10.36
CA TRP A 1048 8.61 37.86 -10.66
C TRP A 1048 7.97 36.82 -9.74
N PHE A 1049 6.64 36.86 -9.66
CA PHE A 1049 5.85 35.84 -9.00
C PHE A 1049 4.52 35.61 -9.71
N VAL A 1050 3.92 34.44 -9.49
CA VAL A 1050 2.59 34.08 -9.95
C VAL A 1050 1.83 33.37 -8.84
N ASP A 1051 0.56 33.73 -8.67
CA ASP A 1051 -0.35 33.09 -7.72
C ASP A 1051 -1.10 31.93 -8.38
N LEU A 1052 -1.16 30.80 -7.70
CA LEU A 1052 -1.93 29.62 -8.12
C LEU A 1052 -3.40 29.80 -7.70
N ASN A 1053 -4.07 30.78 -8.30
CA ASN A 1053 -5.40 31.25 -7.88
C ASN A 1053 -6.56 30.83 -8.80
N LEU A 1054 -6.28 30.10 -9.88
CA LEU A 1054 -7.32 29.52 -10.74
C LEU A 1054 -7.91 28.22 -10.19
N SER A 1055 -7.25 27.59 -9.22
CA SER A 1055 -7.76 26.42 -8.51
C SER A 1055 -7.52 26.59 -7.01
N VAL A 1056 -8.53 26.24 -6.21
CA VAL A 1056 -8.48 26.37 -4.76
C VAL A 1056 -7.54 25.31 -4.19
N GLY A 1057 -6.60 25.70 -3.33
CA GLY A 1057 -5.68 24.77 -2.67
C GLY A 1057 -4.56 24.20 -3.56
N GLU A 1058 -4.39 24.71 -4.79
CA GLU A 1058 -3.28 24.35 -5.68
C GLU A 1058 -1.93 24.73 -5.06
N ARG A 1059 -0.96 23.82 -5.10
CA ARG A 1059 0.33 23.98 -4.41
C ARG A 1059 1.49 23.30 -5.12
N VAL A 1060 2.70 23.73 -4.78
CA VAL A 1060 3.95 23.10 -5.24
C VAL A 1060 4.54 22.29 -4.09
N ASN A 1061 4.46 20.96 -4.18
CA ASN A 1061 5.07 20.01 -3.24
C ASN A 1061 6.01 19.01 -3.94
N VAL A 1062 6.20 19.15 -5.26
CA VAL A 1062 7.12 18.35 -6.08
C VAL A 1062 8.28 19.24 -6.52
N ASP A 1063 9.51 18.74 -6.42
CA ASP A 1063 10.70 19.46 -6.83
C ASP A 1063 10.62 19.95 -8.28
N MET A 1064 10.92 21.24 -8.48
CA MET A 1064 10.95 21.88 -9.80
C MET A 1064 12.24 21.54 -10.55
N THR A 1065 12.24 21.73 -11.87
CA THR A 1065 13.44 21.56 -12.70
C THR A 1065 13.59 22.71 -13.70
N SER A 1066 14.78 23.29 -13.79
CA SER A 1066 15.11 24.34 -14.76
C SER A 1066 16.09 23.80 -15.80
N GLN A 1067 15.71 23.85 -17.07
CA GLN A 1067 16.58 23.44 -18.19
C GLN A 1067 16.35 24.34 -19.41
N LEU A 1068 17.43 24.78 -20.06
CA LEU A 1068 17.39 25.56 -21.32
C LEU A 1068 16.50 26.82 -21.24
N GLY A 1069 16.48 27.48 -20.07
CA GLY A 1069 15.67 28.69 -19.81
C GLY A 1069 14.21 28.42 -19.46
N VAL A 1070 13.78 27.15 -19.42
CA VAL A 1070 12.42 26.74 -19.05
C VAL A 1070 12.41 26.20 -17.62
N LEU A 1071 11.64 26.84 -16.74
CA LEU A 1071 11.33 26.34 -15.41
C LEU A 1071 10.06 25.47 -15.48
N THR A 1072 10.24 24.17 -15.31
CA THR A 1072 9.15 23.20 -15.27
C THR A 1072 8.68 22.99 -13.84
N VAL A 1073 7.38 23.17 -13.61
CA VAL A 1073 6.76 23.09 -12.28
C VAL A 1073 5.54 22.18 -12.33
N ALA A 1074 5.54 21.13 -11.52
CA ALA A 1074 4.35 20.33 -11.27
C ALA A 1074 3.60 20.87 -10.05
N THR A 1075 2.30 21.06 -10.17
CA THR A 1075 1.44 21.44 -9.05
C THR A 1075 0.39 20.38 -8.79
N ASN A 1076 0.02 20.26 -7.51
CA ASN A 1076 -1.01 19.37 -7.04
C ASN A 1076 -2.15 20.18 -6.43
N ILE A 1077 -3.36 19.70 -6.65
CA ILE A 1077 -4.59 20.21 -6.05
C ILE A 1077 -5.16 19.06 -5.25
N PRO A 1078 -4.81 18.97 -3.95
CA PRO A 1078 -5.41 17.97 -3.08
C PRO A 1078 -6.92 18.21 -3.02
N GLU A 1079 -7.71 17.16 -3.24
CA GLU A 1079 -9.17 17.27 -3.18
C GLU A 1079 -9.72 16.40 -2.07
N VAL A 1080 -10.70 16.96 -1.35
CA VAL A 1080 -11.52 16.20 -0.42
C VAL A 1080 -12.72 15.60 -1.16
N ASN A 1081 -12.48 14.72 -2.13
CA ASN A 1081 -13.53 14.02 -2.85
C ASN A 1081 -13.26 12.52 -2.80
N ALA A 1082 -14.33 11.74 -2.59
CA ALA A 1082 -14.28 10.30 -2.58
C ALA A 1082 -13.52 9.79 -3.83
N CYS A 1083 -13.89 10.22 -5.04
CA CYS A 1083 -13.40 9.58 -6.26
C CYS A 1083 -12.23 10.22 -7.00
N THR A 1084 -11.63 11.27 -6.45
CA THR A 1084 -10.34 11.75 -6.94
C THR A 1084 -9.29 11.25 -5.96
N SER A 1085 -8.61 10.16 -6.32
CA SER A 1085 -7.51 9.63 -5.51
C SER A 1085 -6.41 10.69 -5.43
N GLY A 1086 -6.23 11.27 -4.24
CA GLY A 1086 -5.26 12.32 -3.95
C GLY A 1086 -5.68 13.71 -4.43
N GLY A 1087 -6.26 13.84 -5.63
CA GLY A 1087 -6.70 15.12 -6.20
C GLY A 1087 -6.42 15.23 -7.69
N SER A 1088 -6.08 16.43 -8.16
CA SER A 1088 -5.75 16.71 -9.57
C SER A 1088 -4.44 17.48 -9.72
N SER A 1089 -3.86 17.55 -10.92
CA SER A 1089 -2.54 18.16 -11.12
C SER A 1089 -2.35 18.89 -12.45
N TRP A 1090 -1.38 19.81 -12.46
CA TRP A 1090 -0.98 20.60 -13.62
C TRP A 1090 0.54 20.56 -13.82
N LEU A 1091 0.98 20.65 -15.07
CA LEU A 1091 2.39 20.81 -15.44
C LEU A 1091 2.60 22.14 -16.15
N TYR A 1092 3.43 23.01 -15.57
CA TYR A 1092 3.75 24.35 -16.07
C TYR A 1092 5.14 24.40 -16.70
N PHE A 1093 5.28 25.25 -17.70
CA PHE A 1093 6.52 25.56 -18.41
C PHE A 1093 6.73 27.08 -18.46
N PHE A 1094 7.31 27.64 -17.41
CA PHE A 1094 7.61 29.06 -17.33
C PHE A 1094 8.90 29.40 -18.08
N ASP A 1095 8.91 30.50 -18.81
CA ASP A 1095 10.18 31.18 -19.12
C ASP A 1095 10.73 31.76 -17.81
N VAL A 1096 11.90 31.26 -17.39
CA VAL A 1096 12.51 31.65 -16.10
C VAL A 1096 12.80 33.15 -16.02
N LEU A 1097 13.00 33.82 -17.15
CA LEU A 1097 13.36 35.23 -17.19
C LEU A 1097 12.14 36.16 -17.06
N SER A 1098 10.96 35.73 -17.50
CA SER A 1098 9.76 36.57 -17.51
C SER A 1098 8.66 36.11 -16.55
N GLY A 1099 8.65 34.82 -16.17
CA GLY A 1099 7.50 34.21 -15.49
C GLY A 1099 6.28 34.04 -16.39
N SER A 1100 6.46 34.16 -17.71
CA SER A 1100 5.40 33.96 -18.71
C SER A 1100 5.52 32.61 -19.41
N PHE A 1101 4.61 32.34 -20.36
CA PHE A 1101 4.76 31.21 -21.27
C PHE A 1101 6.04 31.37 -22.10
N VAL A 1102 6.68 30.25 -22.45
CA VAL A 1102 7.85 30.26 -23.33
C VAL A 1102 7.43 30.85 -24.70
N PRO A 1103 8.14 31.82 -25.30
CA PRO A 1103 7.66 32.49 -26.52
C PRO A 1103 7.50 31.60 -27.76
N THR A 1104 8.12 30.43 -27.76
CA THR A 1104 8.01 29.36 -28.76
C THR A 1104 6.82 28.43 -28.52
N ALA A 1105 6.14 28.54 -27.37
CA ALA A 1105 4.99 27.72 -27.04
C ALA A 1105 3.82 28.02 -28.00
N SER A 1106 3.29 26.97 -28.62
CA SER A 1106 2.09 27.09 -29.45
C SER A 1106 0.91 27.61 -28.63
N GLN A 1107 0.08 28.47 -29.21
CA GLN A 1107 -1.12 29.03 -28.55
C GLN A 1107 -0.83 29.75 -27.22
N SER A 1108 0.42 30.17 -26.96
CA SER A 1108 0.81 30.77 -25.68
C SER A 1108 0.46 29.89 -24.47
N VAL A 1109 0.53 28.57 -24.63
CA VAL A 1109 0.33 27.60 -23.54
C VAL A 1109 1.45 27.76 -22.51
N LEU A 1110 1.06 28.01 -21.25
CA LEU A 1110 1.94 27.98 -20.09
C LEU A 1110 1.89 26.63 -19.39
N SER A 1111 0.71 26.03 -19.25
CA SER A 1111 0.54 24.76 -18.55
C SER A 1111 -0.57 23.90 -19.14
N VAL A 1112 -0.47 22.61 -18.87
CA VAL A 1112 -1.43 21.59 -19.30
C VAL A 1112 -1.98 20.83 -18.10
N PHE A 1113 -3.26 20.47 -18.15
CA PHE A 1113 -3.88 19.62 -17.14
C PHE A 1113 -3.42 18.17 -17.33
N LEU A 1114 -2.94 17.53 -16.25
CA LEU A 1114 -2.45 16.16 -16.28
C LEU A 1114 -3.53 15.12 -15.91
N GLY A 1115 -4.67 15.56 -15.38
CA GLY A 1115 -5.80 14.70 -15.01
C GLY A 1115 -6.05 14.63 -13.50
N ASN A 1116 -6.90 13.69 -13.11
CA ASN A 1116 -7.36 13.49 -11.74
C ASN A 1116 -6.43 12.55 -10.95
N THR A 1117 -5.14 12.88 -10.98
CA THR A 1117 -4.07 12.20 -10.23
C THR A 1117 -3.09 13.24 -9.73
N LEU A 1118 -2.46 12.98 -8.58
CA LEU A 1118 -1.37 13.82 -8.09
C LEU A 1118 -0.05 13.44 -8.75
N VAL A 1119 0.79 14.43 -9.04
CA VAL A 1119 2.17 14.21 -9.48
C VAL A 1119 3.05 13.94 -8.27
N GLN A 1120 3.91 12.93 -8.39
CA GLN A 1120 4.87 12.50 -7.37
C GLN A 1120 6.31 12.88 -7.73
N GLY A 1121 6.57 13.04 -9.02
CA GLY A 1121 7.88 13.42 -9.50
C GLY A 1121 7.89 13.71 -10.98
N ILE A 1122 8.85 14.54 -11.38
CA ILE A 1122 9.08 14.91 -12.77
C ILE A 1122 10.56 14.75 -13.12
N THR A 1123 10.85 14.39 -14.37
CA THR A 1123 12.22 14.33 -14.90
C THR A 1123 12.24 14.80 -16.35
N THR A 1124 13.01 15.84 -16.64
CA THR A 1124 13.18 16.33 -18.01
C THR A 1124 14.31 15.59 -18.73
N ILE A 1125 14.01 15.07 -19.92
CA ILE A 1125 14.94 14.42 -20.84
C ILE A 1125 15.01 15.18 -22.17
N GLN A 1126 16.02 14.89 -22.99
CA GLN A 1126 16.16 15.39 -24.36
C GLN A 1126 16.23 14.23 -25.34
N ARG A 1127 15.34 14.25 -26.33
CA ARG A 1127 15.32 13.30 -27.45
C ARG A 1127 16.55 13.48 -28.33
N VAL A 1128 16.82 12.49 -29.18
CA VAL A 1128 17.88 12.58 -30.22
C VAL A 1128 17.66 13.73 -31.22
N SER A 1129 16.43 14.24 -31.33
CA SER A 1129 16.09 15.41 -32.16
C SER A 1129 16.44 16.75 -31.52
N GLY A 1130 16.85 16.78 -30.24
CA GLY A 1130 17.11 17.99 -29.47
C GLY A 1130 15.88 18.56 -28.75
N VAL A 1131 14.67 18.06 -29.03
CA VAL A 1131 13.43 18.40 -28.32
C VAL A 1131 13.45 17.81 -26.90
N THR A 1132 12.93 18.53 -25.92
CA THR A 1132 12.84 18.06 -24.53
C THR A 1132 11.46 17.53 -24.18
N ASN A 1133 11.42 16.53 -23.30
CA ASN A 1133 10.21 15.95 -22.74
C ASN A 1133 10.30 15.90 -21.23
N THR A 1134 9.16 15.99 -20.57
CA THR A 1134 9.06 15.77 -19.13
C THR A 1134 8.36 14.44 -18.87
N ILE A 1135 9.09 13.51 -18.27
CA ILE A 1135 8.53 12.28 -17.71
C ILE A 1135 7.83 12.65 -16.41
N VAL A 1136 6.59 12.21 -16.26
CA VAL A 1136 5.74 12.46 -15.09
C VAL A 1136 5.38 11.13 -14.46
N VAL A 1137 5.58 11.02 -13.15
CA VAL A 1137 5.07 9.89 -12.33
C VAL A 1137 3.92 10.38 -11.48
N ASN A 1138 2.80 9.67 -11.52
CA ASN A 1138 1.63 9.99 -10.71
C ASN A 1138 1.50 9.09 -9.46
N ASN A 1139 0.59 9.46 -8.57
CA ASN A 1139 0.28 8.74 -7.33
C ASN A 1139 -0.28 7.32 -7.52
N ARG A 1140 -0.54 6.90 -8.76
CA ARG A 1140 -0.99 5.53 -9.11
C ARG A 1140 0.14 4.66 -9.68
N GLY A 1141 1.37 5.15 -9.67
CA GLY A 1141 2.51 4.44 -10.27
C GLY A 1141 2.46 4.39 -11.79
N GLN A 1142 1.74 5.31 -12.44
CA GLN A 1142 1.73 5.43 -13.89
C GLN A 1142 2.78 6.45 -14.34
N VAL A 1143 3.47 6.11 -15.43
CA VAL A 1143 4.46 6.97 -16.06
C VAL A 1143 3.91 7.49 -17.38
N SER A 1144 3.95 8.81 -17.57
CA SER A 1144 3.62 9.47 -18.83
C SER A 1144 4.74 10.42 -19.24
N SER A 1145 4.67 10.91 -20.47
CA SER A 1145 5.61 11.88 -21.01
C SER A 1145 4.86 13.04 -21.65
N GLU A 1146 5.24 14.27 -21.31
CA GLU A 1146 4.74 15.49 -21.91
C GLU A 1146 5.83 16.12 -22.76
N GLU A 1147 5.47 16.64 -23.93
CA GLU A 1147 6.40 17.39 -24.78
C GLU A 1147 6.55 18.82 -24.24
N ASN A 1148 7.78 19.25 -24.05
CA ASN A 1148 8.05 20.59 -23.54
C ASN A 1148 8.03 21.61 -24.70
N PRO A 1149 7.64 22.86 -24.44
CA PRO A 1149 7.83 23.94 -25.40
C PRO A 1149 9.31 24.01 -25.83
N PRO A 1150 9.62 24.16 -27.13
CA PRO A 1150 11.01 24.27 -27.58
C PRO A 1150 11.72 25.43 -26.87
N PRO A 1151 12.93 25.29 -26.33
CA PRO A 1151 13.61 26.41 -25.69
C PRO A 1151 13.91 27.53 -26.71
N GLN A 1152 14.05 28.77 -26.24
CA GLN A 1152 14.49 29.87 -27.11
C GLN A 1152 15.92 29.62 -27.61
N SER A 1153 16.24 30.08 -28.83
CA SER A 1153 17.62 30.05 -29.36
C SER A 1153 18.50 31.13 -28.68
N LEU A 1154 18.68 31.03 -27.37
CA LEU A 1154 19.55 31.94 -26.62
C LEU A 1154 20.80 31.19 -26.16
N ILE A 1155 21.90 31.49 -26.84
CA ILE A 1155 23.25 31.08 -26.49
C ILE A 1155 23.64 31.81 -25.19
N GLY A 1156 23.55 31.14 -24.04
CA GLY A 1156 24.46 31.37 -22.91
C GLY A 1156 24.10 32.39 -21.82
N GLU A 1157 22.82 32.68 -21.53
CA GLU A 1157 22.47 33.63 -20.44
C GLU A 1157 21.79 33.04 -19.20
N ALA A 1158 21.37 31.77 -19.23
CA ALA A 1158 20.95 31.02 -18.04
C ALA A 1158 21.55 29.61 -18.07
N ARG A 1159 22.31 29.24 -17.03
CA ARG A 1159 22.91 27.91 -16.83
C ARG A 1159 22.42 27.31 -15.52
N ARG A 1160 22.21 25.99 -15.50
CA ARG A 1160 21.90 25.25 -14.27
C ARG A 1160 23.23 24.92 -13.59
N THR A 1161 23.36 25.17 -12.28
CA THR A 1161 24.61 24.91 -11.55
C THR A 1161 24.66 23.54 -10.85
N SER A 1162 23.74 22.62 -11.18
CA SER A 1162 23.58 21.32 -10.49
C SER A 1162 24.10 20.11 -11.30
N TRP A 1163 24.20 18.96 -10.62
CA TRP A 1163 24.95 17.76 -11.03
C TRP A 1163 24.47 17.00 -12.28
N ARG A 1164 23.32 17.37 -12.86
CA ARG A 1164 22.80 16.81 -14.13
C ARG A 1164 22.22 17.94 -15.00
N GLU A 1165 22.98 18.34 -16.01
CA GLU A 1165 22.59 19.34 -17.02
C GLU A 1165 22.54 18.69 -18.42
N LEU A 1166 21.49 19.00 -19.19
CA LEU A 1166 21.46 18.69 -20.63
C LEU A 1166 22.47 19.59 -21.35
N LYS A 1167 23.37 18.99 -22.13
CA LYS A 1167 24.31 19.76 -22.95
C LYS A 1167 23.67 20.09 -24.30
N ASN A 1168 23.70 21.37 -24.66
CA ASN A 1168 23.40 21.83 -26.03
C ASN A 1168 24.47 21.36 -27.02
#